data_AF-A0A975HI66-F1
#
_entry.id   AF-A0A975HI66-F1
#
_cell.length_a   1.000
_cell.length_b   1.000
_cell.length_c   1.000
_cell.angle_alpha   90.00
_cell.angle_beta   90.00
_cell.angle_gamma   90.00
#
_symmetry.space_group_name_H-M   'P 1'
#
loop_
_entity.id
_entity.type
_entity.pdbx_description
1 polymer ?
#
loop_
_entity_poly.entity_id
_entity_poly.type
_entity_poly.pdbx_seq_one_letter_code
_entity_poly.pdbx_strand_id
1 'polypeptide(L)'
;MKPVLDNKSNTQTQITLNCDLGETDLITENSIEHQVMPLIDMANIACTGHAGNEQTMKATIELAKLNNVIVGAHPSYPDRANFGRVSLFSESNNLTYEALQTTLFEQITALLNISTELNYPISYVKPHGALYNDMAESTELAEVVFSVVASINKKFKQQLKLMVIATAPGNSSVNFEELAQQYHVKLLSEAFIDRRYQYNGLLTPRKLPTGEINPNAVLDEEEALFQALSLIEGKVTCENGQVISLSASSLCVHGDNEAALTTTRLLKSILELPITFSRPSDRSLKIVAKDTTYTKLLSPLSTMLNQYFSTQLVAVTPAFNSLFLEAKAGELDSILLINSTLRIFKNLLTEQHNSKSHHCELPICYEIMSSESHKKYNDLGEIAHQTGLSEEAVVNAHLETKFRVEAIGFAPGFAYMSGLPNQLDVPRKTTPRQSVPEGAVAIAGDMSCVYPQSSPGGWNIIGLCPTPVFNINNTDSPLLYQVGDTVSFRAISKSEYLTTVQQNQSNKNQLKTLPTALPEEQHNKPDLNNIDTAAKLIVTKIGSTATIQDSGRTGVSHLGLSVGGAADNDAYQWANRLLDNDINASVIEFVFGNFELTCVEATYICLTGASATISVNGQSQPMWKTIRLEKGDVVKVGFAQHGLRIYLAIQGGVKAERWWGSSATVIKDQIGTQVIKGSIISSAENSFAILSNTSDKNSQAGALVHNRMLSPSVIPKYSSEIEVHLILSEQFALFSPQQLNALVTIEFSVSAQSDRMGVRLQSNQSQLKHQHHIQSEGLGLGAVQITPEGEPIVMLADRQSIGGYPKVGYLTQADCNKIAQAQPNTRVRFKLVTHQQAKRYEAQLTILNRN
;
A
#
# COMPACT_ATOMS: atom_id res chain seq x y z
N MET A 1 -15.05 -39.65 13.66
CA MET A 1 -13.83 -39.75 12.84
C MET A 1 -13.75 -38.52 11.95
N LYS A 2 -12.90 -37.56 12.31
CA LYS A 2 -12.60 -36.39 11.44
C LYS A 2 -11.74 -36.88 10.27
N PRO A 3 -11.98 -36.44 9.03
CA PRO A 3 -11.13 -36.85 7.92
C PRO A 3 -9.75 -36.18 8.07
N VAL A 4 -8.72 -37.02 8.04
CA VAL A 4 -7.32 -36.62 7.91
C VAL A 4 -7.15 -36.09 6.49
N LEU A 5 -6.89 -34.78 6.37
CA LEU A 5 -6.44 -34.18 5.12
C LEU A 5 -4.99 -34.63 4.89
N ASP A 6 -4.82 -35.56 3.97
CA ASP A 6 -3.52 -36.11 3.55
C ASP A 6 -2.82 -35.07 2.64
N ASN A 7 -2.12 -34.11 3.25
CA ASN A 7 -1.30 -33.12 2.55
C ASN A 7 0.00 -33.76 2.07
N LYS A 8 -0.02 -34.36 0.87
CA LYS A 8 1.19 -34.77 0.15
C LYS A 8 1.33 -33.98 -1.15
N SER A 9 1.82 -32.75 -1.03
CA SER A 9 2.66 -32.06 -2.04
C SER A 9 2.89 -30.60 -1.64
N ASN A 10 3.76 -30.35 -0.66
CA ASN A 10 4.51 -29.10 -0.61
C ASN A 10 5.79 -29.30 0.21
N THR A 11 6.94 -29.41 -0.45
CA THR A 11 8.25 -29.52 0.20
C THR A 11 8.78 -28.15 0.62
N GLN A 12 7.96 -27.40 1.36
CA GLN A 12 8.42 -26.26 2.13
C GLN A 12 8.38 -26.70 3.59
N THR A 13 9.56 -26.86 4.20
CA THR A 13 9.67 -27.21 5.62
C THR A 13 8.93 -26.14 6.40
N GLN A 14 7.90 -26.53 7.15
CA GLN A 14 7.08 -25.58 7.92
C GLN A 14 7.96 -24.87 8.96
N ILE A 15 8.09 -23.55 8.85
CA ILE A 15 8.80 -22.72 9.83
C ILE A 15 8.08 -22.79 11.17
N THR A 16 8.84 -22.99 12.25
CA THR A 16 8.31 -23.09 13.62
C THR A 16 8.43 -21.76 14.36
N LEU A 17 7.52 -21.50 15.30
CA LEU A 17 7.65 -20.40 16.25
C LEU A 17 8.32 -20.88 17.53
N ASN A 18 9.38 -20.22 18.00
CA ASN A 18 10.04 -20.53 19.25
C ASN A 18 10.06 -19.35 20.23
N CYS A 19 10.10 -19.63 21.52
CA CYS A 19 10.19 -18.63 22.58
C CYS A 19 11.13 -19.09 23.70
N ASP A 20 11.90 -18.14 24.25
CA ASP A 20 12.70 -18.34 25.46
C ASP A 20 11.79 -18.28 26.70
N LEU A 21 11.84 -19.31 27.56
CA LEU A 21 10.91 -19.51 28.69
C LEU A 21 11.61 -20.10 29.93
N GLY A 22 10.90 -20.09 31.06
CA GLY A 22 11.40 -20.66 32.33
C GLY A 22 12.40 -19.74 33.04
N GLU A 23 12.44 -18.47 32.64
CA GLU A 23 13.34 -17.46 33.15
C GLU A 23 12.87 -16.82 34.47
N THR A 24 11.60 -17.01 34.84
CA THR A 24 11.01 -16.52 36.09
C THR A 24 11.28 -17.48 37.25
N ASP A 25 11.21 -16.99 38.50
CA ASP A 25 11.40 -17.84 39.69
C ASP A 25 10.18 -18.73 40.00
N LEU A 26 8.99 -18.38 39.46
CA LEU A 26 7.75 -19.13 39.65
C LEU A 26 6.83 -19.02 38.44
N ILE A 27 6.30 -20.16 37.99
CA ILE A 27 5.30 -20.25 36.91
C ILE A 27 3.91 -20.41 37.54
N THR A 28 2.98 -19.53 37.16
CA THR A 28 1.59 -19.52 37.63
C THR A 28 0.63 -19.53 36.43
N GLU A 29 -0.67 -19.77 36.65
CA GLU A 29 -1.65 -19.77 35.55
C GLU A 29 -1.74 -18.42 34.79
N ASN A 30 -1.38 -17.31 35.44
CA ASN A 30 -1.35 -15.97 34.83
C ASN A 30 0.01 -15.63 34.22
N SER A 31 1.01 -16.50 34.37
CA SER A 31 2.36 -16.28 33.85
C SER A 31 2.37 -16.22 32.33
N ILE A 32 3.43 -15.61 31.81
CA ILE A 32 3.62 -15.46 30.38
C ILE A 32 3.78 -16.82 29.69
N GLU A 33 4.43 -17.77 30.36
CA GLU A 33 4.62 -19.13 29.89
C GLU A 33 3.27 -19.77 29.56
N HIS A 34 2.26 -19.63 30.43
CA HIS A 34 0.90 -20.14 30.21
C HIS A 34 0.20 -19.51 29.00
N GLN A 35 0.45 -18.23 28.75
CA GLN A 35 -0.20 -17.49 27.66
C GLN A 35 0.45 -17.77 26.30
N VAL A 36 1.77 -17.96 26.26
CA VAL A 36 2.54 -18.13 25.02
C VAL A 36 2.67 -19.59 24.59
N MET A 37 2.70 -20.56 25.52
CA MET A 37 2.88 -21.98 25.20
C MET A 37 1.89 -22.52 24.15
N PRO A 38 0.58 -22.19 24.17
CA PRO A 38 -0.35 -22.67 23.15
C PRO A 38 -0.13 -22.08 21.75
N LEU A 39 0.70 -21.04 21.63
CA LEU A 39 0.89 -20.26 20.41
C LEU A 39 2.19 -20.61 19.68
N ILE A 40 3.13 -21.28 20.36
CA ILE A 40 4.46 -21.61 19.85
C ILE A 40 4.58 -23.10 19.53
N ASP A 41 5.58 -23.46 18.73
CA ASP A 41 5.88 -24.84 18.37
C ASP A 41 7.10 -25.36 19.15
N MET A 42 7.96 -24.46 19.64
CA MET A 42 9.21 -24.78 20.33
C MET A 42 9.45 -23.89 21.57
N ALA A 43 9.92 -24.46 22.68
CA ALA A 43 10.24 -23.73 23.91
C ALA A 43 11.71 -23.92 24.30
N ASN A 44 12.46 -22.81 24.42
CA ASN A 44 13.85 -22.81 24.90
C ASN A 44 13.83 -22.59 26.42
N ILE A 45 14.14 -23.63 27.20
CA ILE A 45 13.97 -23.59 28.67
C ILE A 45 15.28 -23.21 29.35
N ALA A 46 15.27 -22.13 30.13
CA ALA A 46 16.42 -21.63 30.89
C ALA A 46 17.02 -22.71 31.82
N CYS A 47 18.32 -22.98 31.66
CA CYS A 47 19.02 -24.08 32.34
C CYS A 47 19.85 -23.62 33.55
N THR A 48 19.32 -22.73 34.40
CA THR A 48 19.92 -22.19 35.65
C THR A 48 21.11 -21.23 35.53
N GLY A 49 21.87 -21.28 34.43
CA GLY A 49 23.09 -20.46 34.23
C GLY A 49 22.85 -18.94 34.23
N HIS A 50 21.78 -18.49 33.57
CA HIS A 50 21.37 -17.08 33.52
C HIS A 50 20.06 -16.83 34.30
N ALA A 51 19.16 -17.81 34.31
CA ALA A 51 17.84 -17.73 34.91
C ALA A 51 17.26 -19.14 35.13
N GLY A 52 16.11 -19.22 35.80
CA GLY A 52 15.42 -20.49 36.08
C GLY A 52 16.05 -21.32 37.20
N ASN A 53 15.34 -22.36 37.60
CA ASN A 53 15.70 -23.34 38.63
C ASN A 53 15.04 -24.70 38.31
N GLU A 54 15.27 -25.74 39.14
CA GLU A 54 14.69 -27.07 38.92
C GLU A 54 13.15 -27.06 38.88
N GLN A 55 12.52 -26.31 39.78
CA GLN A 55 11.06 -26.20 39.84
C GLN A 55 10.49 -25.54 38.56
N THR A 56 11.13 -24.48 38.07
CA THR A 56 10.65 -23.77 36.87
C THR A 56 10.88 -24.62 35.62
N MET A 57 12.03 -25.29 35.50
CA MET A 57 12.28 -26.26 34.43
C MET A 57 11.21 -27.35 34.38
N LYS A 58 10.86 -27.94 35.54
CA LYS A 58 9.82 -28.97 35.64
C LYS A 58 8.45 -28.44 35.20
N ALA A 59 8.04 -27.29 35.73
CA ALA A 59 6.76 -26.67 35.40
C ALA A 59 6.66 -26.27 33.90
N THR A 60 7.74 -25.74 33.30
CA THR A 60 7.75 -25.41 31.87
C THR A 60 7.65 -26.65 30.99
N ILE A 61 8.33 -27.76 31.33
CA ILE A 61 8.21 -29.02 30.58
C ILE A 61 6.80 -29.60 30.69
N GLU A 62 6.19 -29.58 31.87
CA GLU A 62 4.80 -30.04 32.06
C GLU A 62 3.84 -29.23 31.20
N LEU A 63 4.01 -27.90 31.16
CA LEU A 63 3.20 -27.02 30.33
C LEU A 63 3.43 -27.26 28.82
N ALA A 64 4.68 -27.47 28.39
CA ALA A 64 5.01 -27.83 27.01
C ALA A 64 4.37 -29.17 26.60
N LYS A 65 4.40 -30.15 27.50
CA LYS A 65 3.75 -31.46 27.33
C LYS A 65 2.24 -31.34 27.15
N LEU A 66 1.57 -30.47 27.91
CA LEU A 66 0.13 -30.21 27.75
C LEU A 66 -0.23 -29.63 26.38
N ASN A 67 0.67 -28.85 25.77
CA ASN A 67 0.45 -28.16 24.50
C ASN A 67 1.11 -28.84 23.30
N ASN A 68 1.83 -29.96 23.50
CA ASN A 68 2.62 -30.65 22.46
C ASN A 68 3.73 -29.78 21.85
N VAL A 69 4.42 -28.99 22.67
CA VAL A 69 5.50 -28.07 22.27
C VAL A 69 6.87 -28.73 22.39
N ILE A 70 7.71 -28.59 21.36
CA ILE A 70 9.06 -29.18 21.34
C ILE A 70 9.98 -28.44 22.33
N VAL A 71 10.58 -29.18 23.26
CA VAL A 71 11.48 -28.59 24.28
C VAL A 71 12.94 -28.60 23.83
N GLY A 72 13.63 -27.49 24.09
CA GLY A 72 15.08 -27.36 23.94
C GLY A 72 15.74 -26.80 25.21
N ALA A 73 17.01 -27.15 25.40
CA ALA A 73 17.82 -26.57 26.47
C ALA A 73 18.27 -25.16 26.10
N HIS A 74 18.16 -24.21 27.02
CA HIS A 74 18.61 -22.84 26.87
C HIS A 74 19.77 -22.52 27.84
N PRO A 75 20.99 -23.02 27.57
CA PRO A 75 22.15 -22.75 28.41
C PRO A 75 22.77 -21.39 28.10
N SER A 76 23.54 -20.84 29.03
CA SER A 76 24.19 -19.53 28.90
C SER A 76 25.59 -19.50 29.51
N TYR A 77 26.27 -18.36 29.38
CA TYR A 77 27.30 -18.01 30.36
C TYR A 77 26.74 -18.08 31.79
N PRO A 78 27.56 -18.48 32.78
CA PRO A 78 27.18 -18.51 34.20
C PRO A 78 27.15 -17.08 34.79
N ASP A 79 26.28 -16.24 34.25
CA ASP A 79 26.15 -14.82 34.53
C ASP A 79 24.71 -14.49 34.92
N ARG A 80 24.26 -15.05 36.04
CA ARG A 80 22.90 -14.80 36.53
C ARG A 80 22.65 -13.33 36.86
N ALA A 81 23.68 -12.61 37.30
CA ALA A 81 23.58 -11.19 37.69
C ALA A 81 23.21 -10.26 36.52
N ASN A 82 23.68 -10.56 35.31
CA ASN A 82 23.34 -9.80 34.11
C ASN A 82 22.52 -10.63 33.12
N PHE A 83 21.88 -11.70 33.60
CA PHE A 83 20.97 -12.54 32.82
C PHE A 83 21.63 -13.16 31.58
N GLY A 84 22.93 -13.47 31.66
CA GLY A 84 23.71 -14.06 30.57
C GLY A 84 24.00 -13.10 29.41
N ARG A 85 23.83 -11.79 29.60
CA ARG A 85 23.95 -10.77 28.53
C ARG A 85 25.34 -10.12 28.45
N VAL A 86 26.30 -10.53 29.27
CA VAL A 86 27.67 -10.03 29.25
C VAL A 86 28.62 -11.09 28.68
N SER A 87 29.42 -10.71 27.69
CA SER A 87 30.49 -11.56 27.14
C SER A 87 31.59 -11.76 28.19
N LEU A 88 31.89 -13.03 28.50
CA LEU A 88 32.86 -13.38 29.56
C LEU A 88 34.27 -13.66 29.03
N PHE A 89 34.49 -13.58 27.72
CA PHE A 89 35.82 -13.66 27.09
C PHE A 89 36.33 -12.26 26.75
N SER A 90 36.72 -11.51 27.79
CA SER A 90 37.39 -10.20 27.65
C SER A 90 38.58 -10.12 28.61
N GLU A 91 39.48 -9.15 28.42
CA GLU A 91 40.71 -9.00 29.23
C GLU A 91 40.47 -8.90 30.75
N SER A 92 39.24 -8.60 31.19
CA SER A 92 38.85 -8.46 32.59
C SER A 92 38.15 -9.69 33.21
N ASN A 93 37.88 -10.76 32.44
CA ASN A 93 37.16 -11.95 32.90
C ASN A 93 37.97 -13.25 32.67
N ASN A 94 38.11 -14.09 33.71
CA ASN A 94 38.96 -15.30 33.71
C ASN A 94 38.25 -16.60 33.27
N LEU A 95 37.16 -16.54 32.49
CA LEU A 95 36.48 -17.77 32.07
C LEU A 95 37.30 -18.48 30.98
N THR A 96 37.69 -19.74 31.23
CA THR A 96 38.39 -20.57 30.23
C THR A 96 37.40 -21.34 29.38
N TYR A 97 37.79 -21.74 28.17
CA TYR A 97 36.97 -22.61 27.31
C TYR A 97 36.61 -23.94 27.98
N GLU A 98 37.50 -24.53 28.77
CA GLU A 98 37.25 -25.76 29.55
C GLU A 98 36.20 -25.55 30.66
N ALA A 99 36.26 -24.42 31.36
CA ALA A 99 35.27 -24.06 32.35
C ALA A 99 33.90 -23.82 31.70
N LEU A 100 33.87 -23.15 30.54
CA LEU A 100 32.67 -22.98 29.74
C LEU A 100 32.08 -24.32 29.30
N GLN A 101 32.91 -25.23 28.77
CA GLN A 101 32.48 -26.56 28.36
C GLN A 101 31.84 -27.32 29.53
N THR A 102 32.45 -27.25 30.71
CA THR A 102 31.95 -27.90 31.93
C THR A 102 30.58 -27.34 32.34
N THR A 103 30.45 -26.01 32.44
CA THR A 103 29.16 -25.41 32.86
C THR A 103 28.04 -25.66 31.83
N LEU A 104 28.31 -25.57 30.53
CA LEU A 104 27.30 -25.86 29.51
C LEU A 104 26.86 -27.33 29.55
N PHE A 105 27.81 -28.25 29.76
CA PHE A 105 27.50 -29.67 29.91
C PHE A 105 26.59 -29.94 31.11
N GLU A 106 26.87 -29.30 32.26
CA GLU A 106 26.06 -29.41 33.48
C GLU A 106 24.65 -28.83 33.28
N GLN A 107 24.55 -27.63 32.72
CA GLN A 107 23.27 -26.96 32.45
C GLN A 107 22.34 -27.81 31.58
N ILE A 108 22.85 -28.33 30.45
CA ILE A 108 22.03 -29.15 29.53
C ILE A 108 21.69 -30.50 30.17
N THR A 109 22.62 -31.11 30.91
CA THR A 109 22.38 -32.38 31.62
C THR A 109 21.30 -32.23 32.70
N ALA A 110 21.26 -31.11 33.41
CA ALA A 110 20.23 -30.82 34.41
C ALA A 110 18.82 -30.87 33.79
N LEU A 111 18.61 -30.17 32.67
CA LEU A 111 17.32 -30.21 31.98
C LEU A 111 17.00 -31.60 31.42
N LEU A 112 17.99 -32.31 30.87
CA LEU A 112 17.82 -33.67 30.34
C LEU A 112 17.36 -34.67 31.42
N ASN A 113 17.86 -34.54 32.65
CA ASN A 113 17.45 -35.40 33.76
C ASN A 113 15.98 -35.16 34.13
N ILE A 114 15.56 -33.89 34.24
CA ILE A 114 14.17 -33.51 34.53
C ILE A 114 13.24 -33.98 33.40
N SER A 115 13.66 -33.79 32.14
CA SER A 115 12.89 -34.22 30.97
C SER A 115 12.69 -35.74 30.94
N THR A 116 13.70 -36.50 31.39
CA THR A 116 13.63 -37.96 31.53
C THR A 116 12.66 -38.37 32.64
N GLU A 117 12.69 -37.71 33.81
CA GLU A 117 11.73 -37.94 34.90
C GLU A 117 10.28 -37.72 34.43
N LEU A 118 10.04 -36.64 33.68
CA LEU A 118 8.71 -36.29 33.17
C LEU A 118 8.26 -37.09 31.93
N ASN A 119 9.12 -37.97 31.42
CA ASN A 119 8.92 -38.71 30.18
C ASN A 119 8.52 -37.79 29.01
N TYR A 120 9.27 -36.71 28.82
CA TYR A 120 9.09 -35.77 27.72
C TYR A 120 10.48 -35.33 27.19
N PRO A 121 10.88 -35.73 25.98
CA PRO A 121 12.26 -35.56 25.52
C PRO A 121 12.58 -34.11 25.14
N ILE A 122 13.81 -33.67 25.39
CA ILE A 122 14.37 -32.47 24.76
C ILE A 122 14.94 -32.81 23.38
N SER A 123 14.83 -31.90 22.42
CA SER A 123 15.17 -32.16 21.01
C SER A 123 16.33 -31.31 20.47
N TYR A 124 16.70 -30.23 21.16
CA TYR A 124 17.72 -29.29 20.69
C TYR A 124 18.31 -28.46 21.83
N VAL A 125 19.35 -27.70 21.52
CA VAL A 125 20.03 -26.73 22.40
C VAL A 125 20.05 -25.38 21.69
N LYS A 126 19.65 -24.31 22.37
CA LYS A 126 19.76 -22.91 21.91
C LYS A 126 20.56 -22.12 22.95
N PRO A 127 21.81 -21.74 22.71
CA PRO A 127 22.53 -20.86 23.64
C PRO A 127 21.80 -19.53 23.84
N HIS A 128 21.94 -18.95 25.03
CA HIS A 128 21.29 -17.69 25.40
C HIS A 128 22.23 -16.49 25.31
N GLY A 129 21.63 -15.31 25.09
CA GLY A 129 22.24 -14.02 25.41
C GLY A 129 23.57 -13.76 24.72
N ALA A 130 24.58 -13.32 25.48
CA ALA A 130 25.91 -13.02 24.95
C ALA A 130 26.59 -14.24 24.34
N LEU A 131 26.44 -15.43 24.94
CA LEU A 131 27.03 -16.66 24.40
C LEU A 131 26.55 -16.96 22.98
N TYR A 132 25.25 -16.75 22.71
CA TYR A 132 24.67 -16.94 21.38
C TYR A 132 25.24 -15.99 20.32
N ASN A 133 25.44 -14.72 20.70
CA ASN A 133 26.01 -13.71 19.80
C ASN A 133 27.53 -13.94 19.62
N ASP A 134 28.27 -14.17 20.70
CA ASP A 134 29.72 -14.37 20.66
C ASP A 134 30.09 -15.59 19.79
N MET A 135 29.33 -16.70 19.89
CA MET A 135 29.58 -17.88 19.06
C MET A 135 29.25 -17.69 17.58
N ALA A 136 28.50 -16.65 17.22
CA ALA A 136 28.28 -16.28 15.81
C ALA A 136 29.45 -15.48 15.22
N GLU A 137 30.35 -14.98 16.06
CA GLU A 137 31.50 -14.18 15.67
C GLU A 137 32.85 -14.87 15.92
N SER A 138 32.93 -15.85 16.84
CA SER A 138 34.15 -16.62 17.15
C SER A 138 33.98 -18.11 16.86
N THR A 139 34.84 -18.63 15.98
CA THR A 139 34.90 -20.06 15.63
C THR A 139 35.26 -20.91 16.85
N GLU A 140 36.19 -20.44 17.70
CA GLU A 140 36.63 -21.15 18.90
C GLU A 140 35.47 -21.33 19.91
N LEU A 141 34.67 -20.27 20.13
CA LEU A 141 33.49 -20.35 20.99
C LEU A 141 32.42 -21.27 20.39
N ALA A 142 32.22 -21.21 19.07
CA ALA A 142 31.32 -22.13 18.40
C ALA A 142 31.77 -23.58 18.60
N GLU A 143 33.05 -23.91 18.36
CA GLU A 143 33.61 -25.24 18.58
C GLU A 143 33.37 -25.78 19.99
N VAL A 144 33.50 -24.94 21.02
CA VAL A 144 33.17 -25.32 22.41
C VAL A 144 31.71 -25.76 22.50
N VAL A 145 30.77 -24.96 22.01
CA VAL A 145 29.33 -25.30 22.06
C VAL A 145 29.03 -26.58 21.26
N PHE A 146 29.55 -26.72 20.05
CA PHE A 146 29.37 -27.94 19.23
C PHE A 146 29.94 -29.18 19.92
N SER A 147 31.12 -29.07 20.55
CA SER A 147 31.75 -30.17 21.27
C SER A 147 30.93 -30.63 22.48
N VAL A 148 30.28 -29.71 23.19
CA VAL A 148 29.38 -30.01 24.32
C VAL A 148 28.16 -30.78 23.81
N VAL A 149 27.49 -30.28 22.78
CA VAL A 149 26.30 -30.93 22.21
C VAL A 149 26.63 -32.32 21.68
N ALA A 150 27.74 -32.46 20.95
CA ALA A 150 28.22 -33.75 20.46
C ALA A 150 28.53 -34.74 21.60
N SER A 151 29.15 -34.25 22.68
CA SER A 151 29.46 -35.05 23.87
C SER A 151 28.20 -35.55 24.58
N ILE A 152 27.17 -34.71 24.70
CA ILE A 152 25.87 -35.07 25.28
C ILE A 152 25.16 -36.10 24.39
N ASN A 153 25.13 -35.87 23.08
CA ASN A 153 24.56 -36.80 22.10
C ASN A 153 25.21 -38.18 22.21
N LYS A 154 26.54 -38.23 22.29
CA LYS A 154 27.30 -39.48 22.45
C LYS A 154 27.05 -40.16 23.79
N LYS A 155 27.15 -39.42 24.90
CA LYS A 155 27.06 -39.98 26.27
C LYS A 155 25.67 -40.50 26.59
N PHE A 156 24.64 -39.74 26.24
CA PHE A 156 23.24 -40.04 26.58
C PHE A 156 22.45 -40.63 25.41
N LYS A 157 23.11 -40.97 24.29
CA LYS A 157 22.51 -41.50 23.05
C LYS A 157 21.36 -40.63 22.51
N GLN A 158 21.55 -39.31 22.60
CA GLN A 158 20.60 -38.32 22.10
C GLN A 158 20.92 -37.93 20.64
N GLN A 159 19.99 -37.20 20.02
CA GLN A 159 20.18 -36.55 18.72
C GLN A 159 19.78 -35.07 18.79
N LEU A 160 20.27 -34.38 19.83
CA LEU A 160 20.03 -32.96 20.01
C LEU A 160 20.60 -32.18 18.83
N LYS A 161 19.77 -31.30 18.29
CA LYS A 161 20.17 -30.29 17.30
C LYS A 161 20.77 -29.07 18.01
N LEU A 162 21.60 -28.30 17.33
CA LEU A 162 22.06 -27.00 17.81
C LEU A 162 21.35 -25.90 17.02
N MET A 163 20.68 -25.00 17.74
CA MET A 163 20.08 -23.81 17.17
C MET A 163 21.15 -22.73 17.03
N VAL A 164 21.22 -22.13 15.83
CA VAL A 164 22.17 -21.07 15.47
C VAL A 164 21.43 -19.94 14.77
N ILE A 165 22.00 -18.73 14.83
CA ILE A 165 21.42 -17.59 14.15
C ILE A 165 21.43 -17.84 12.63
N ALA A 166 20.31 -17.53 11.97
CA ALA A 166 20.24 -17.52 10.51
C ALA A 166 21.14 -16.40 9.99
N THR A 167 21.99 -16.73 9.02
CA THR A 167 22.91 -15.78 8.39
C THR A 167 22.67 -15.71 6.89
N ALA A 168 23.00 -14.56 6.30
CA ALA A 168 22.91 -14.40 4.85
C ALA A 168 24.05 -15.19 4.18
N PRO A 169 23.79 -15.84 3.02
CA PRO A 169 24.81 -16.60 2.31
C PRO A 169 26.08 -15.75 2.06
N GLY A 170 27.24 -16.27 2.46
CA GLY A 170 28.54 -15.64 2.22
C GLY A 170 28.93 -14.49 3.18
N ASN A 171 28.11 -14.17 4.19
CA ASN A 171 28.34 -13.05 5.10
C ASN A 171 28.49 -13.45 6.59
N SER A 172 28.64 -14.74 6.89
CA SER A 172 28.86 -15.21 8.27
C SER A 172 30.35 -15.29 8.59
N SER A 173 30.76 -14.75 9.74
CA SER A 173 32.12 -14.90 10.27
C SER A 173 32.44 -16.35 10.66
N VAL A 174 31.41 -17.12 11.04
CA VAL A 174 31.52 -18.53 11.43
C VAL A 174 30.76 -19.42 10.46
N ASN A 175 31.41 -20.48 9.96
CA ASN A 175 30.79 -21.49 9.09
C ASN A 175 30.14 -22.60 9.93
N PHE A 176 28.89 -22.39 10.34
CA PHE A 176 28.17 -23.36 11.17
C PHE A 176 27.92 -24.70 10.47
N GLU A 177 27.80 -24.73 9.13
CA GLU A 177 27.57 -25.98 8.39
C GLU A 177 28.79 -26.90 8.43
N GLU A 178 30.00 -26.33 8.35
CA GLU A 178 31.25 -27.07 8.47
C GLU A 178 31.43 -27.64 9.88
N LEU A 179 31.18 -26.84 10.91
CA LEU A 179 31.20 -27.30 12.31
C LEU A 179 30.15 -28.39 12.56
N ALA A 180 28.94 -28.24 12.00
CA ALA A 180 27.89 -29.26 12.09
C ALA A 180 28.32 -30.60 11.50
N GLN A 181 29.01 -30.58 10.35
CA GLN A 181 29.56 -31.79 9.73
C GLN A 181 30.68 -32.40 10.57
N GLN A 182 31.63 -31.57 11.04
CA GLN A 182 32.77 -31.99 11.85
C GLN A 182 32.36 -32.67 13.16
N TYR A 183 31.38 -32.09 13.86
CA TYR A 183 30.90 -32.60 15.16
C TYR A 183 29.70 -33.55 15.04
N HIS A 184 29.23 -33.81 13.82
CA HIS A 184 28.03 -34.62 13.54
C HIS A 184 26.77 -34.15 14.29
N VAL A 185 26.58 -32.83 14.40
CA VAL A 185 25.44 -32.18 15.04
C VAL A 185 24.54 -31.58 13.98
N LYS A 186 23.23 -31.85 14.05
CA LYS A 186 22.25 -31.25 13.13
C LYS A 186 21.94 -29.81 13.56
N LEU A 187 21.69 -28.92 12.59
CA LEU A 187 21.37 -27.52 12.85
C LEU A 187 19.87 -27.23 12.85
N LEU A 188 19.51 -26.15 13.53
CA LEU A 188 18.28 -25.39 13.38
C LEU A 188 18.67 -23.93 13.21
N SER A 189 18.26 -23.28 12.11
CA SER A 189 18.50 -21.85 11.94
C SER A 189 17.35 -21.03 12.52
N GLU A 190 17.66 -19.94 13.21
CA GLU A 190 16.68 -19.05 13.84
C GLU A 190 16.78 -17.61 13.32
N ALA A 191 15.63 -16.97 13.10
CA ALA A 191 15.55 -15.53 12.85
C ALA A 191 14.71 -14.81 13.93
N PHE A 192 14.99 -13.53 14.14
CA PHE A 192 14.38 -12.68 15.17
C PHE A 192 13.36 -11.76 14.53
N ILE A 193 12.11 -11.80 14.98
CA ILE A 193 11.06 -10.98 14.38
C ILE A 193 11.10 -9.53 14.88
N ASP A 194 11.64 -9.29 16.07
CA ASP A 194 11.63 -8.01 16.79
C ASP A 194 12.92 -7.20 16.63
N ARG A 195 13.91 -7.74 15.91
CA ARG A 195 15.24 -7.15 15.74
C ARG A 195 15.51 -6.74 14.31
N ARG A 196 16.03 -5.53 14.10
CA ARG A 196 16.44 -5.07 12.76
C ARG A 196 17.69 -5.80 12.31
N TYR A 197 17.76 -6.15 11.03
CA TYR A 197 18.93 -6.76 10.40
C TYR A 197 19.82 -5.72 9.69
N GLN A 198 21.10 -5.99 9.66
CA GLN A 198 22.07 -5.29 8.82
C GLN A 198 22.20 -5.98 7.46
N TYR A 199 22.82 -5.32 6.49
CA TYR A 199 22.98 -5.88 5.13
C TYR A 199 23.83 -7.15 5.08
N ASN A 200 24.72 -7.36 6.07
CA ASN A 200 25.48 -8.61 6.24
C ASN A 200 24.64 -9.77 6.83
N GLY A 201 23.39 -9.54 7.20
CA GLY A 201 22.52 -10.55 7.81
C GLY A 201 22.66 -10.72 9.33
N LEU A 202 23.51 -9.93 9.99
CA LEU A 202 23.58 -9.87 11.45
C LEU A 202 22.53 -8.92 12.03
N LEU A 203 22.29 -9.02 13.33
CA LEU A 203 21.36 -8.13 14.02
C LEU A 203 22.00 -6.76 14.27
N THR A 204 21.21 -5.71 14.06
CA THR A 204 21.59 -4.33 14.33
C THR A 204 21.90 -4.17 15.83
N PRO A 205 23.08 -3.62 16.21
CA PRO A 205 23.45 -3.43 17.60
C PRO A 205 22.47 -2.54 18.36
N ARG A 206 22.12 -2.94 19.60
CA ARG A 206 21.21 -2.17 20.47
C ARG A 206 21.78 -0.85 20.97
N LYS A 207 23.10 -0.68 20.90
CA LYS A 207 23.79 0.56 21.26
C LYS A 207 24.55 1.08 20.05
N LEU A 208 24.54 2.39 19.87
CA LEU A 208 25.41 3.07 18.92
C LEU A 208 26.87 3.02 19.42
N PRO A 209 27.87 3.27 18.55
CA PRO A 209 29.26 3.39 18.98
C PRO A 209 29.49 4.46 20.06
N THR A 210 28.58 5.43 20.17
CA THR A 210 28.56 6.46 21.22
C THR A 210 28.12 5.95 22.59
N GLY A 211 27.59 4.72 22.67
CA GLY A 211 27.02 4.11 23.87
C GLY A 211 25.52 4.37 24.08
N GLU A 212 24.92 5.26 23.29
CA GLU A 212 23.48 5.57 23.33
C GLU A 212 22.64 4.42 22.79
N ILE A 213 21.37 4.33 23.21
CA ILE A 213 20.42 3.34 22.67
C ILE A 213 20.23 3.59 21.18
N ASN A 214 20.39 2.54 20.37
CA ASN A 214 20.10 2.61 18.94
C ASN A 214 18.58 2.50 18.70
N PRO A 215 17.90 3.59 18.30
CA PRO A 215 16.46 3.59 18.12
C PRO A 215 16.00 2.77 16.90
N ASN A 216 16.91 2.23 16.09
CA ASN A 216 16.61 1.41 14.92
C ASN A 216 16.80 -0.09 15.15
N ALA A 217 17.32 -0.50 16.32
CA ALA A 217 17.72 -1.89 16.56
C ALA A 217 16.57 -2.82 16.93
N VAL A 218 15.48 -2.26 17.48
CA VAL A 218 14.29 -2.98 17.93
C VAL A 218 13.09 -2.47 17.14
N LEU A 219 12.28 -3.41 16.67
CA LEU A 219 11.09 -3.16 15.87
C LEU A 219 9.88 -2.94 16.78
N ASP A 220 8.95 -2.11 16.32
CA ASP A 220 7.63 -2.05 16.96
C ASP A 220 6.79 -3.30 16.61
N GLU A 221 5.65 -3.47 17.28
CA GLU A 221 4.75 -4.61 17.10
C GLU A 221 4.34 -4.82 15.63
N GLU A 222 4.05 -3.73 14.92
CA GLU A 222 3.60 -3.77 13.53
C GLU A 222 4.74 -4.21 12.59
N GLU A 223 5.93 -3.63 12.76
CA GLU A 223 7.11 -4.02 12.00
C GLU A 223 7.54 -5.46 12.31
N ALA A 224 7.44 -5.90 13.56
CA ALA A 224 7.79 -7.26 13.95
C ALA A 224 6.85 -8.29 13.28
N LEU A 225 5.55 -8.01 13.22
CA LEU A 225 4.59 -8.85 12.51
C LEU A 225 4.92 -8.99 11.02
N PHE A 226 5.16 -7.87 10.31
CA PHE A 226 5.49 -7.94 8.88
C PHE A 226 6.88 -8.51 8.62
N GLN A 227 7.84 -8.30 9.52
CA GLN A 227 9.14 -8.97 9.44
C GLN A 227 8.98 -10.48 9.60
N ALA A 228 8.15 -10.96 10.52
CA ALA A 228 7.85 -12.39 10.65
C ALA A 228 7.28 -12.98 9.35
N LEU A 229 6.32 -12.29 8.72
CA LEU A 229 5.76 -12.71 7.43
C LEU A 229 6.81 -12.72 6.32
N SER A 230 7.69 -11.73 6.27
CA SER A 230 8.79 -11.68 5.30
C SER A 230 9.83 -12.79 5.52
N LEU A 231 10.16 -13.10 6.78
CA LEU A 231 11.08 -14.17 7.16
C LEU A 231 10.52 -15.55 6.81
N ILE A 232 9.20 -15.74 6.89
CA ILE A 232 8.54 -16.97 6.42
C ILE A 232 8.77 -17.19 4.92
N GLU A 233 8.86 -16.12 4.14
CA GLU A 233 9.23 -16.16 2.72
C GLU A 233 10.75 -16.21 2.47
N GLY A 234 11.56 -16.30 3.52
CA GLY A 234 13.01 -16.38 3.45
C GLY A 234 13.71 -15.05 3.15
N LYS A 235 13.14 -13.92 3.58
CA LYS A 235 13.64 -12.57 3.29
C LYS A 235 13.57 -11.66 4.51
N VAL A 236 14.40 -10.60 4.54
CA VAL A 236 14.33 -9.57 5.59
C VAL A 236 14.77 -8.19 5.13
N THR A 237 14.08 -7.15 5.59
CA THR A 237 14.41 -5.75 5.32
C THR A 237 15.45 -5.22 6.30
N CYS A 238 16.59 -4.80 5.76
CA CYS A 238 17.74 -4.30 6.49
C CYS A 238 17.56 -2.83 6.93
N GLU A 239 18.44 -2.36 7.81
CA GLU A 239 18.44 -0.99 8.35
C GLU A 239 18.50 0.13 7.30
N ASN A 240 19.05 -0.16 6.11
CA ASN A 240 19.15 0.76 4.98
C ASN A 240 17.98 0.64 3.97
N GLY A 241 16.94 -0.14 4.31
CA GLY A 241 15.78 -0.39 3.44
C GLY A 241 16.01 -1.41 2.33
N GLN A 242 17.21 -1.96 2.16
CA GLN A 242 17.45 -3.08 1.23
C GLN A 242 16.92 -4.39 1.80
N VAL A 243 16.63 -5.35 0.92
CA VAL A 243 16.16 -6.68 1.32
C VAL A 243 17.19 -7.73 0.96
N ILE A 244 17.46 -8.64 1.89
CA ILE A 244 18.37 -9.78 1.71
C ILE A 244 17.62 -11.10 1.89
N SER A 245 18.14 -12.16 1.28
CA SER A 245 17.68 -13.52 1.55
C SER A 245 18.20 -14.00 2.90
N LEU A 246 17.30 -14.53 3.73
CA LEU A 246 17.61 -15.08 5.03
C LEU A 246 16.73 -16.30 5.28
N SER A 247 17.32 -17.50 5.26
CA SER A 247 16.57 -18.74 5.48
C SER A 247 16.65 -19.16 6.95
N ALA A 248 15.49 -19.23 7.59
CA ALA A 248 15.35 -19.70 8.96
C ALA A 248 14.47 -20.94 9.01
N SER A 249 14.78 -21.85 9.93
CA SER A 249 13.92 -23.00 10.28
C SER A 249 12.92 -22.61 11.37
N SER A 250 13.24 -21.60 12.18
CA SER A 250 12.42 -21.12 13.28
C SER A 250 12.45 -19.60 13.42
N LEU A 251 11.35 -19.01 13.91
CA LEU A 251 11.26 -17.60 14.27
C LEU A 251 11.19 -17.44 15.79
N CYS A 252 12.11 -16.66 16.35
CA CYS A 252 12.09 -16.27 17.75
C CYS A 252 11.00 -15.22 17.95
N VAL A 253 9.96 -15.58 18.70
CA VAL A 253 8.98 -14.65 19.24
C VAL A 253 9.31 -14.40 20.70
N HIS A 254 9.37 -13.14 21.11
CA HIS A 254 9.59 -12.81 22.51
C HIS A 254 8.29 -13.10 23.29
N GLY A 255 8.44 -13.63 24.51
CA GLY A 255 7.33 -13.79 25.44
C GLY A 255 7.17 -12.59 26.36
N ASP A 256 8.24 -11.86 26.65
CA ASP A 256 8.38 -10.99 27.84
C ASP A 256 7.39 -9.81 28.01
N ASN A 257 6.54 -9.50 27.02
CA ASN A 257 5.57 -8.41 27.10
C ASN A 257 4.27 -8.66 26.29
N GLU A 258 3.21 -7.88 26.59
CA GLU A 258 1.90 -8.02 25.95
C GLU A 258 1.90 -7.79 24.44
N ALA A 259 2.76 -6.90 23.93
CA ALA A 259 2.86 -6.63 22.49
C ALA A 259 3.43 -7.84 21.74
N ALA A 260 4.40 -8.53 22.33
CA ALA A 260 4.99 -9.73 21.76
C ALA A 260 4.00 -10.92 21.74
N LEU A 261 3.17 -11.06 22.79
CA LEU A 261 2.03 -11.99 22.78
C LEU A 261 1.01 -11.67 21.69
N THR A 262 0.65 -10.39 21.53
CA THR A 262 -0.33 -9.97 20.52
C THR A 262 0.17 -10.28 19.12
N THR A 263 1.43 -9.96 18.83
CA THR A 263 2.12 -10.34 17.58
C THR A 263 2.07 -11.85 17.34
N THR A 264 2.37 -12.65 18.37
CA THR A 264 2.40 -14.12 18.26
C THR A 264 1.00 -14.69 17.98
N ARG A 265 -0.06 -14.20 18.65
CA ARG A 265 -1.45 -14.61 18.40
C ARG A 265 -1.90 -14.30 16.97
N LEU A 266 -1.55 -13.10 16.48
CA LEU A 266 -1.87 -12.68 15.12
C LEU A 266 -1.13 -13.54 14.10
N LEU A 267 0.18 -13.75 14.28
CA LEU A 267 0.99 -14.58 13.40
C LEU A 267 0.42 -16.00 13.31
N LYS A 268 0.09 -16.63 14.44
CA LYS A 268 -0.55 -17.96 14.46
C LYS A 268 -1.86 -17.97 13.67
N SER A 269 -2.71 -16.96 13.89
CA SER A 269 -3.98 -16.83 13.18
C SER A 269 -3.83 -16.61 11.67
N ILE A 270 -2.82 -15.84 11.23
CA ILE A 270 -2.53 -15.62 9.81
C ILE A 270 -2.08 -16.93 9.15
N LEU A 271 -1.20 -17.69 9.84
CA LEU A 271 -0.66 -18.95 9.33
C LEU A 271 -1.75 -20.02 9.14
N GLU A 272 -2.78 -20.02 9.99
CA GLU A 272 -3.90 -20.96 9.92
C GLU A 272 -4.93 -20.66 8.82
N LEU A 273 -4.96 -19.42 8.31
CA LEU A 273 -5.94 -19.01 7.31
C LEU A 273 -5.39 -19.07 5.88
N PRO A 274 -6.27 -19.24 4.88
CA PRO A 274 -5.87 -19.27 3.47
C PRO A 274 -5.71 -17.85 2.87
N ILE A 275 -5.25 -16.90 3.68
CA ILE A 275 -4.92 -15.53 3.26
C ILE A 275 -3.52 -15.16 3.74
N THR A 276 -2.91 -14.21 3.06
CA THR A 276 -1.61 -13.61 3.44
C THR A 276 -1.74 -12.10 3.45
N PHE A 277 -0.84 -11.45 4.18
CA PHE A 277 -0.80 -10.01 4.32
C PHE A 277 0.56 -9.49 3.87
N SER A 278 0.55 -8.35 3.18
CA SER A 278 1.74 -7.56 2.90
C SER A 278 1.43 -6.09 3.15
N ARG A 279 2.48 -5.30 3.36
CA ARG A 279 2.38 -3.86 3.63
C ARG A 279 3.10 -3.09 2.52
N PRO A 280 2.44 -2.73 1.40
CA PRO A 280 3.13 -2.10 0.29
C PRO A 280 3.68 -0.70 0.60
N SER A 281 3.09 0.02 1.57
CA SER A 281 3.48 1.38 1.95
C SER A 281 3.20 1.65 3.43
N ASP A 282 3.56 2.83 3.92
CA ASP A 282 3.22 3.32 5.25
C ASP A 282 1.70 3.51 5.47
N ARG A 283 0.90 3.52 4.39
CA ARG A 283 -0.54 3.81 4.40
C ARG A 283 -1.41 2.71 3.78
N SER A 284 -0.83 1.57 3.41
CA SER A 284 -1.58 0.52 2.72
C SER A 284 -1.34 -0.88 3.26
N LEU A 285 -2.39 -1.70 3.24
CA LEU A 285 -2.38 -3.13 3.53
C LEU A 285 -2.90 -3.88 2.30
N LYS A 286 -2.26 -5.00 1.96
CA LYS A 286 -2.71 -5.88 0.89
C LYS A 286 -2.95 -7.27 1.43
N ILE A 287 -4.12 -7.81 1.10
CA ILE A 287 -4.57 -9.15 1.46
C ILE A 287 -4.59 -9.99 0.19
N VAL A 288 -4.00 -11.18 0.23
CA VAL A 288 -3.98 -12.10 -0.93
C VAL A 288 -4.54 -13.45 -0.51
N ALA A 289 -5.53 -13.95 -1.24
CA ALA A 289 -6.05 -15.30 -1.08
C ALA A 289 -5.04 -16.32 -1.66
N LYS A 290 -4.72 -17.37 -0.90
CA LYS A 290 -3.70 -18.37 -1.28
C LYS A 290 -4.10 -19.22 -2.49
N ASP A 291 -5.39 -19.38 -2.75
CA ASP A 291 -5.91 -20.07 -3.93
C ASP A 291 -7.24 -19.48 -4.45
N THR A 292 -7.66 -19.94 -5.63
CA THR A 292 -8.87 -19.51 -6.34
C THR A 292 -10.19 -19.87 -5.62
N THR A 293 -10.18 -20.84 -4.71
CA THR A 293 -11.37 -21.26 -3.93
C THR A 293 -11.83 -20.15 -3.00
N TYR A 294 -10.89 -19.35 -2.47
CA TYR A 294 -11.15 -18.32 -1.47
C TYR A 294 -11.31 -16.92 -2.04
N THR A 295 -11.01 -16.69 -3.33
CA THR A 295 -11.13 -15.35 -3.97
C THR A 295 -12.55 -14.81 -3.92
N LYS A 296 -13.56 -15.68 -3.97
CA LYS A 296 -14.97 -15.31 -3.80
C LYS A 296 -15.29 -14.63 -2.46
N LEU A 297 -14.47 -14.85 -1.44
CA LEU A 297 -14.65 -14.24 -0.12
C LEU A 297 -14.08 -12.82 -0.04
N LEU A 298 -13.22 -12.41 -0.99
CA LEU A 298 -12.61 -11.08 -0.98
C LEU A 298 -13.62 -9.97 -1.26
N SER A 299 -14.62 -10.23 -2.10
CA SER A 299 -15.70 -9.26 -2.38
C SER A 299 -16.53 -8.93 -1.13
N PRO A 300 -17.18 -9.90 -0.43
CA PRO A 300 -17.90 -9.60 0.80
C PRO A 300 -16.97 -9.05 1.92
N LEU A 301 -15.73 -9.54 2.02
CA LEU A 301 -14.74 -8.98 2.95
C LEU A 301 -14.50 -7.49 2.66
N SER A 302 -14.34 -7.12 1.39
CA SER A 302 -14.11 -5.73 0.97
C SER A 302 -15.26 -4.83 1.38
N THR A 303 -16.51 -5.26 1.19
CA THR A 303 -17.71 -4.51 1.58
C THR A 303 -17.75 -4.28 3.09
N MET A 304 -17.49 -5.33 3.89
CA MET A 304 -17.52 -5.24 5.34
C MET A 304 -16.39 -4.34 5.88
N LEU A 305 -15.18 -4.45 5.33
CA LEU A 305 -14.05 -3.59 5.73
C LEU A 305 -14.28 -2.13 5.34
N ASN A 306 -14.79 -1.88 4.13
CA ASN A 306 -15.11 -0.53 3.69
C ASN A 306 -16.19 0.12 4.57
N GLN A 307 -17.19 -0.65 5.02
CA GLN A 307 -18.20 -0.16 5.95
C GLN A 307 -17.61 0.12 7.34
N TYR A 308 -16.84 -0.83 7.89
CA TYR A 308 -16.31 -0.74 9.26
C TYR A 308 -15.26 0.36 9.43
N PHE A 309 -14.43 0.58 8.41
CA PHE A 309 -13.35 1.56 8.41
C PHE A 309 -13.59 2.73 7.44
N SER A 310 -14.85 3.07 7.18
CA SER A 310 -15.26 4.10 6.20
C SER A 310 -14.66 5.49 6.45
N THR A 311 -14.31 5.80 7.71
CA THR A 311 -13.67 7.07 8.07
C THR A 311 -12.16 7.07 7.90
N GLN A 312 -11.51 5.90 7.96
CA GLN A 312 -10.05 5.74 7.92
C GLN A 312 -9.54 5.35 6.52
N LEU A 313 -10.33 4.56 5.78
CA LEU A 313 -9.93 4.06 4.45
C LEU A 313 -10.30 5.06 3.35
N VAL A 314 -9.32 5.32 2.49
CA VAL A 314 -9.47 6.09 1.25
C VAL A 314 -9.88 5.16 0.11
N ALA A 315 -9.26 3.98 0.00
CA ALA A 315 -9.52 3.03 -1.06
C ALA A 315 -9.61 1.60 -0.54
N VAL A 316 -10.56 0.85 -1.08
CA VAL A 316 -10.76 -0.59 -0.85
C VAL A 316 -11.01 -1.22 -2.21
N THR A 317 -10.02 -1.94 -2.74
CA THR A 317 -10.00 -2.37 -4.13
C THR A 317 -9.82 -3.89 -4.22
N PRO A 318 -10.90 -4.67 -4.36
CA PRO A 318 -10.81 -6.08 -4.70
C PRO A 318 -10.44 -6.24 -6.19
N ALA A 319 -9.44 -7.07 -6.47
CA ALA A 319 -9.02 -7.39 -7.82
C ALA A 319 -8.43 -8.80 -7.87
N PHE A 320 -9.09 -9.69 -8.61
CA PHE A 320 -8.75 -11.10 -8.76
C PHE A 320 -8.58 -11.81 -7.40
N ASN A 321 -7.35 -12.19 -7.04
CA ASN A 321 -7.03 -12.86 -5.79
C ASN A 321 -6.53 -11.92 -4.69
N SER A 322 -6.61 -10.61 -4.90
CA SER A 322 -6.11 -9.61 -3.96
C SER A 322 -7.18 -8.61 -3.52
N LEU A 323 -7.02 -8.09 -2.31
CA LEU A 323 -7.76 -6.96 -1.78
C LEU A 323 -6.75 -5.93 -1.25
N PHE A 324 -6.72 -4.76 -1.90
CA PHE A 324 -5.86 -3.65 -1.53
C PHE A 324 -6.64 -2.63 -0.69
N LEU A 325 -6.06 -2.21 0.42
CA LEU A 325 -6.61 -1.24 1.36
C LEU A 325 -5.63 -0.08 1.49
N GLU A 326 -6.12 1.15 1.31
CA GLU A 326 -5.36 2.38 1.50
C GLU A 326 -6.05 3.23 2.56
N ALA A 327 -5.34 3.61 3.60
CA ALA A 327 -5.80 4.48 4.66
C ALA A 327 -5.37 5.94 4.42
N LYS A 328 -6.04 6.86 5.11
CA LYS A 328 -5.60 8.25 5.21
C LYS A 328 -4.21 8.32 5.85
N ALA A 329 -3.43 9.34 5.49
CA ALA A 329 -2.10 9.53 6.04
C ALA A 329 -2.14 9.62 7.58
N GLY A 330 -1.35 8.77 8.24
CA GLY A 330 -1.28 8.70 9.71
C GLY A 330 -2.44 7.96 10.40
N GLU A 331 -3.42 7.44 9.67
CA GLU A 331 -4.59 6.74 10.24
C GLU A 331 -4.54 5.21 10.08
N LEU A 332 -3.47 4.65 9.50
CA LEU A 332 -3.34 3.20 9.36
C LEU A 332 -2.92 2.55 10.69
N ASP A 333 -3.86 1.86 11.32
CA ASP A 333 -3.58 0.85 12.35
C ASP A 333 -3.66 -0.54 11.72
N SER A 334 -2.51 -1.06 11.25
CA SER A 334 -2.49 -2.37 10.58
C SER A 334 -2.82 -3.51 11.53
N ILE A 335 -2.50 -3.40 12.82
CA ILE A 335 -2.79 -4.45 13.80
C ILE A 335 -4.31 -4.59 13.97
N LEU A 336 -5.02 -3.48 14.16
CA LEU A 336 -6.48 -3.46 14.23
C LEU A 336 -7.12 -3.94 12.92
N LEU A 337 -6.59 -3.51 11.77
CA LEU A 337 -7.10 -3.87 10.45
C LEU A 337 -6.91 -5.36 10.15
N ILE A 338 -5.73 -5.92 10.46
CA ILE A 338 -5.44 -7.36 10.33
C ILE A 338 -6.35 -8.15 11.26
N ASN A 339 -6.44 -7.79 12.54
CA ASN A 339 -7.27 -8.51 13.50
C ASN A 339 -8.75 -8.53 13.07
N SER A 340 -9.28 -7.37 12.65
CA SER A 340 -10.63 -7.26 12.11
C SER A 340 -10.82 -8.11 10.84
N THR A 341 -9.84 -8.09 9.94
CA THR A 341 -9.84 -8.91 8.72
C THR A 341 -9.89 -10.39 9.05
N LEU A 342 -9.03 -10.88 9.95
CA LEU A 342 -8.97 -12.28 10.37
C LEU A 342 -10.31 -12.73 10.96
N ARG A 343 -10.94 -11.89 11.80
CA ARG A 343 -12.25 -12.17 12.40
C ARG A 343 -13.35 -12.25 11.35
N ILE A 344 -13.45 -11.25 10.47
CA ILE A 344 -14.45 -11.24 9.40
C ILE A 344 -14.25 -12.44 8.47
N PHE A 345 -13.01 -12.73 8.07
CA PHE A 345 -12.70 -13.83 7.18
C PHE A 345 -13.03 -15.19 7.80
N LYS A 346 -12.74 -15.41 9.08
CA LYS A 346 -13.15 -16.63 9.81
C LYS A 346 -14.67 -16.81 9.79
N ASN A 347 -15.44 -15.74 10.00
CA ASN A 347 -16.91 -15.81 9.93
C ASN A 347 -17.38 -16.17 8.51
N LEU A 348 -16.80 -15.54 7.48
CA LEU A 348 -17.11 -15.81 6.07
C LEU A 348 -16.79 -17.26 5.66
N LEU A 349 -15.80 -17.90 6.29
CA LEU A 349 -15.49 -19.32 6.08
C LEU A 349 -16.52 -20.26 6.73
N THR A 350 -17.01 -19.90 7.91
CA THR A 350 -17.96 -20.74 8.68
C THR A 350 -19.38 -20.64 8.18
N GLU A 351 -19.78 -19.46 7.74
CA GLU A 351 -21.09 -19.27 7.13
C GLU A 351 -21.03 -19.89 5.73
N GLN A 352 -22.03 -20.71 5.36
CA GLN A 352 -22.31 -20.96 3.94
C GLN A 352 -22.85 -19.66 3.37
N HIS A 353 -21.97 -18.68 3.20
CA HIS A 353 -22.26 -17.45 2.51
C HIS A 353 -22.49 -17.81 1.05
N ASN A 354 -23.73 -18.20 0.77
CA ASN A 354 -24.35 -18.02 -0.52
C ASN A 354 -24.55 -16.51 -0.66
N SER A 355 -23.46 -15.75 -0.85
CA SER A 355 -23.65 -14.45 -1.49
C SER A 355 -24.33 -14.80 -2.81
N LYS A 356 -25.56 -14.31 -2.99
CA LYS A 356 -26.24 -14.44 -4.28
C LYS A 356 -25.42 -13.60 -5.25
N SER A 357 -24.42 -14.22 -5.88
CA SER A 357 -23.71 -13.65 -7.02
C SER A 357 -24.80 -13.22 -8.00
N HIS A 358 -24.87 -11.92 -8.25
CA HIS A 358 -25.88 -11.38 -9.13
C HIS A 358 -25.52 -11.80 -10.56
N HIS A 359 -26.53 -12.06 -11.37
CA HIS A 359 -26.35 -12.40 -12.76
C HIS A 359 -26.86 -11.27 -13.64
N CYS A 360 -26.01 -10.75 -14.51
CA CYS A 360 -26.34 -9.73 -15.48
C CYS A 360 -26.21 -10.30 -16.91
N GLU A 361 -27.22 -10.09 -17.75
CA GLU A 361 -27.15 -10.41 -19.18
C GLU A 361 -27.02 -9.09 -19.97
N LEU A 362 -25.97 -8.98 -20.81
CA LEU A 362 -25.68 -7.79 -21.60
C LEU A 362 -25.98 -8.00 -23.09
N PRO A 363 -26.67 -7.06 -23.75
CA PRO A 363 -26.86 -7.14 -25.19
C PRO A 363 -25.56 -6.81 -25.94
N ILE A 364 -25.26 -7.56 -27.00
CA ILE A 364 -24.12 -7.32 -27.89
C ILE A 364 -24.54 -7.39 -29.35
N CYS A 365 -24.15 -6.39 -30.13
CA CYS A 365 -24.31 -6.40 -31.58
C CYS A 365 -22.96 -6.72 -32.24
N TYR A 366 -22.87 -7.88 -32.89
CA TYR A 366 -21.70 -8.26 -33.70
C TYR A 366 -21.78 -7.65 -35.11
N GLU A 367 -22.97 -7.63 -35.71
CA GLU A 367 -23.21 -7.14 -37.08
C GLU A 367 -22.87 -5.66 -37.28
N ILE A 368 -22.98 -4.83 -36.25
CA ILE A 368 -22.65 -3.40 -36.33
C ILE A 368 -21.17 -3.19 -36.70
N MET A 369 -20.31 -4.16 -36.38
CA MET A 369 -18.89 -4.15 -36.71
C MET A 369 -18.63 -4.23 -38.21
N SER A 370 -19.61 -4.63 -39.02
CA SER A 370 -19.52 -4.61 -40.50
C SER A 370 -19.90 -3.26 -41.12
N SER A 371 -20.34 -2.28 -40.32
CA SER A 371 -20.65 -0.93 -40.81
C SER A 371 -19.38 -0.12 -41.11
N GLU A 372 -19.45 0.78 -42.09
CA GLU A 372 -18.31 1.59 -42.54
C GLU A 372 -17.63 2.36 -41.39
N SER A 373 -18.41 2.87 -40.43
CA SER A 373 -17.91 3.62 -39.28
C SER A 373 -17.20 2.76 -38.22
N HIS A 374 -17.47 1.45 -38.18
CA HIS A 374 -16.98 0.54 -37.12
C HIS A 374 -16.07 -0.58 -37.64
N LYS A 375 -16.02 -0.82 -38.95
CA LYS A 375 -15.22 -1.90 -39.57
C LYS A 375 -13.74 -1.85 -39.19
N LYS A 376 -13.17 -0.65 -39.01
CA LYS A 376 -11.79 -0.45 -38.53
C LYS A 376 -11.49 -1.02 -37.14
N TYR A 377 -12.52 -1.30 -36.35
CA TYR A 377 -12.40 -1.87 -35.01
C TYR A 377 -12.66 -3.38 -34.98
N ASN A 378 -13.20 -3.98 -36.05
CA ASN A 378 -13.61 -5.38 -36.03
C ASN A 378 -12.40 -6.33 -36.06
N ASP A 379 -12.19 -7.09 -34.99
CA ASP A 379 -11.11 -8.06 -34.87
C ASP A 379 -11.58 -9.51 -35.06
N LEU A 380 -12.87 -9.78 -35.32
CA LEU A 380 -13.40 -11.15 -35.44
C LEU A 380 -12.64 -12.01 -36.46
N GLY A 381 -12.37 -11.46 -37.65
CA GLY A 381 -11.62 -12.18 -38.69
C GLY A 381 -10.17 -12.49 -38.30
N GLU A 382 -9.53 -11.60 -37.53
CA GLU A 382 -8.17 -11.83 -37.02
C GLU A 382 -8.17 -12.92 -35.95
N ILE A 383 -9.15 -12.90 -35.04
CA ILE A 383 -9.34 -13.95 -34.01
C ILE A 383 -9.62 -15.29 -34.68
N ALA A 384 -10.54 -15.34 -35.64
CA ALA A 384 -10.87 -16.54 -36.40
C ALA A 384 -9.62 -17.13 -37.07
N HIS A 385 -8.80 -16.30 -37.70
CA HIS A 385 -7.53 -16.72 -38.29
C HIS A 385 -6.53 -17.26 -37.25
N GLN A 386 -6.36 -16.59 -36.10
CA GLN A 386 -5.41 -17.02 -35.06
C GLN A 386 -5.83 -18.32 -34.37
N THR A 387 -7.13 -18.51 -34.15
CA THR A 387 -7.69 -19.66 -33.43
C THR A 387 -8.00 -20.86 -34.35
N GLY A 388 -8.09 -20.63 -35.67
CA GLY A 388 -8.54 -21.63 -36.63
C GLY A 388 -10.05 -21.87 -36.63
N LEU A 389 -10.82 -21.04 -35.92
CA LEU A 389 -12.28 -21.09 -35.85
C LEU A 389 -12.93 -20.25 -36.97
N SER A 390 -14.21 -20.48 -37.25
CA SER A 390 -15.01 -19.52 -38.02
C SER A 390 -15.42 -18.33 -37.13
N GLU A 391 -15.71 -17.16 -37.73
CA GLU A 391 -16.24 -16.01 -36.98
C GLU A 391 -17.52 -16.39 -36.20
N GLU A 392 -18.39 -17.21 -36.79
CA GLU A 392 -19.59 -17.74 -36.13
C GLU A 392 -19.25 -18.62 -34.91
N ALA A 393 -18.23 -19.47 -35.00
CA ALA A 393 -17.78 -20.29 -33.88
C ALA A 393 -17.18 -19.43 -32.75
N VAL A 394 -16.47 -18.34 -33.08
CA VAL A 394 -15.98 -17.36 -32.10
C VAL A 394 -17.16 -16.70 -31.37
N VAL A 395 -18.17 -16.24 -32.12
CA VAL A 395 -19.38 -15.62 -31.58
C VAL A 395 -20.14 -16.59 -30.67
N ASN A 396 -20.38 -17.82 -31.12
CA ASN A 396 -21.11 -18.82 -30.33
C ASN A 396 -20.38 -19.17 -29.04
N ALA A 397 -19.07 -19.38 -29.10
CA ALA A 397 -18.26 -19.66 -27.91
C ALA A 397 -18.30 -18.49 -26.90
N HIS A 398 -18.31 -17.23 -27.36
CA HIS A 398 -18.47 -16.07 -26.47
C HIS A 398 -19.85 -16.02 -25.83
N LEU A 399 -20.93 -16.24 -26.61
CA LEU A 399 -22.32 -16.20 -26.12
C LEU A 399 -22.65 -17.32 -25.13
N GLU A 400 -22.08 -18.52 -25.32
CA GLU A 400 -22.27 -19.67 -24.42
C GLU A 400 -21.49 -19.54 -23.10
N THR A 401 -20.54 -18.61 -23.04
CA THR A 401 -19.70 -18.41 -21.87
C THR A 401 -20.42 -17.61 -20.79
N LYS A 402 -20.45 -18.17 -19.58
CA LYS A 402 -20.82 -17.44 -18.37
C LYS A 402 -19.56 -16.90 -17.71
N PHE A 403 -19.34 -15.60 -17.84
CA PHE A 403 -18.17 -14.94 -17.31
C PHE A 403 -18.32 -14.60 -15.82
N ARG A 404 -17.19 -14.49 -15.13
CA ARG A 404 -17.13 -14.00 -13.74
C ARG A 404 -16.37 -12.68 -13.67
N VAL A 405 -16.94 -11.68 -12.99
CA VAL A 405 -16.26 -10.39 -12.79
C VAL A 405 -15.17 -10.55 -11.74
N GLU A 406 -13.91 -10.49 -12.15
CA GLU A 406 -12.76 -10.66 -11.27
C GLU A 406 -12.23 -9.35 -10.70
N ALA A 407 -12.34 -8.26 -11.45
CA ALA A 407 -11.90 -6.93 -11.03
C ALA A 407 -12.70 -5.87 -11.78
N ILE A 408 -12.87 -4.70 -11.14
CA ILE A 408 -13.39 -3.49 -11.78
C ILE A 408 -12.36 -2.38 -11.60
N GLY A 409 -11.91 -1.80 -12.70
CA GLY A 409 -10.84 -0.80 -12.70
C GLY A 409 -10.32 -0.54 -14.11
N PHE A 410 -9.19 0.17 -14.26
CA PHE A 410 -8.76 0.85 -15.49
C PHE A 410 -9.58 2.11 -15.83
N ALA A 411 -10.91 1.98 -15.84
CA ALA A 411 -11.88 3.07 -15.96
C ALA A 411 -13.14 2.76 -15.14
N PRO A 412 -14.00 3.75 -14.85
CA PRO A 412 -15.24 3.52 -14.08
C PRO A 412 -16.13 2.47 -14.75
N GLY A 413 -16.39 1.37 -14.04
CA GLY A 413 -17.19 0.23 -14.51
C GLY A 413 -16.57 -0.67 -15.57
N PHE A 414 -15.28 -0.50 -15.92
CA PHE A 414 -14.59 -1.46 -16.77
C PHE A 414 -14.32 -2.75 -15.96
N ALA A 415 -15.00 -3.84 -16.31
CA ALA A 415 -14.79 -5.15 -15.70
C ALA A 415 -13.83 -6.04 -16.48
N TYR A 416 -12.94 -6.69 -15.74
CA TYR A 416 -12.16 -7.84 -16.20
C TYR A 416 -12.97 -9.10 -15.91
N MET A 417 -13.46 -9.75 -16.95
CA MET A 417 -14.36 -10.89 -16.83
C MET A 417 -13.67 -12.17 -17.27
N SER A 418 -13.41 -13.09 -16.34
CA SER A 418 -12.76 -14.38 -16.60
C SER A 418 -13.75 -15.43 -17.09
N GLY A 419 -13.22 -16.51 -17.66
CA GLY A 419 -13.98 -17.69 -18.07
C GLY A 419 -14.05 -17.90 -19.58
N LEU A 420 -13.35 -17.06 -20.36
CA LEU A 420 -13.28 -17.26 -21.81
C LEU A 420 -12.64 -18.63 -22.11
N PRO A 421 -13.24 -19.47 -22.97
CA PRO A 421 -12.71 -20.79 -23.28
C PRO A 421 -11.32 -20.72 -23.90
N ASN A 422 -10.43 -21.66 -23.56
CA ASN A 422 -9.04 -21.70 -24.05
C ASN A 422 -8.91 -21.68 -25.59
N GLN A 423 -9.93 -22.11 -26.32
CA GLN A 423 -9.94 -22.04 -27.79
C GLN A 423 -10.02 -20.61 -28.34
N LEU A 424 -10.36 -19.63 -27.50
CA LEU A 424 -10.39 -18.19 -27.80
C LEU A 424 -9.28 -17.41 -27.08
N ASP A 425 -8.30 -18.11 -26.49
CA ASP A 425 -7.14 -17.49 -25.83
C ASP A 425 -6.24 -16.83 -26.87
N VAL A 426 -6.51 -15.56 -27.16
CA VAL A 426 -5.74 -14.72 -28.07
C VAL A 426 -5.07 -13.59 -27.31
N PRO A 427 -3.79 -13.29 -27.56
CA PRO A 427 -3.11 -12.20 -26.89
C PRO A 427 -3.72 -10.86 -27.27
N ARG A 428 -3.54 -9.86 -26.40
CA ARG A 428 -3.78 -8.46 -26.77
C ARG A 428 -2.87 -8.04 -27.93
N LYS A 429 -3.30 -7.03 -28.69
CA LYS A 429 -2.49 -6.39 -29.74
C LYS A 429 -1.19 -5.80 -29.16
N THR A 430 -0.11 -5.94 -29.92
CA THR A 430 1.22 -5.41 -29.57
C THR A 430 1.23 -3.90 -29.50
N THR A 431 0.55 -3.23 -30.44
CA THR A 431 0.33 -1.78 -30.42
C THR A 431 -1.13 -1.49 -30.08
N PRO A 432 -1.42 -0.86 -28.93
CA PRO A 432 -2.79 -0.51 -28.56
C PRO A 432 -3.36 0.55 -29.49
N ARG A 433 -4.68 0.50 -29.71
CA ARG A 433 -5.42 1.57 -30.39
C ARG A 433 -5.40 2.81 -29.51
N GLN A 434 -5.22 3.98 -30.13
CA GLN A 434 -5.31 5.27 -29.43
C GLN A 434 -6.72 5.56 -28.91
N SER A 435 -7.74 4.98 -29.56
CA SER A 435 -9.14 5.09 -29.12
C SER A 435 -9.90 3.83 -29.52
N VAL A 436 -10.55 3.24 -28.53
CA VAL A 436 -11.56 2.17 -28.61
C VAL A 436 -12.90 2.82 -28.27
N PRO A 437 -13.98 2.57 -29.03
CA PRO A 437 -15.27 3.20 -28.78
C PRO A 437 -15.92 2.76 -27.45
N GLU A 438 -16.73 3.66 -26.87
CA GLU A 438 -17.65 3.31 -25.77
C GLU A 438 -18.55 2.14 -26.18
N GLY A 439 -18.79 1.22 -25.26
CA GLY A 439 -19.58 0.02 -25.47
C GLY A 439 -18.84 -1.12 -26.16
N ALA A 440 -17.58 -0.94 -26.60
CA ALA A 440 -16.84 -2.02 -27.24
C ALA A 440 -16.73 -3.25 -26.32
N VAL A 441 -17.11 -4.42 -26.84
CA VAL A 441 -16.89 -5.71 -26.19
C VAL A 441 -15.64 -6.32 -26.80
N ALA A 442 -14.70 -6.72 -25.96
CA ALA A 442 -13.41 -7.20 -26.42
C ALA A 442 -12.87 -8.36 -25.58
N ILE A 443 -12.01 -9.17 -26.18
CA ILE A 443 -11.33 -10.32 -25.56
C ILE A 443 -9.80 -10.17 -25.60
N ALA A 444 -9.14 -10.70 -24.58
CA ALA A 444 -7.69 -10.87 -24.52
C ALA A 444 -7.32 -11.89 -23.44
N GLY A 445 -6.47 -12.87 -23.77
CA GLY A 445 -6.19 -13.98 -22.88
C GLY A 445 -7.45 -14.83 -22.63
N ASP A 446 -7.64 -15.22 -21.38
CA ASP A 446 -8.82 -15.90 -20.85
C ASP A 446 -9.97 -14.95 -20.45
N MET A 447 -9.92 -13.68 -20.89
CA MET A 447 -10.81 -12.62 -20.42
C MET A 447 -11.64 -11.95 -21.51
N SER A 448 -12.77 -11.39 -21.08
CA SER A 448 -13.65 -10.51 -21.83
C SER A 448 -13.88 -9.20 -21.04
N CYS A 449 -14.25 -8.11 -21.73
CA CYS A 449 -14.54 -6.82 -21.12
C CYS A 449 -15.60 -6.04 -21.90
N VAL A 450 -16.15 -4.99 -21.29
CA VAL A 450 -16.91 -3.93 -21.98
C VAL A 450 -16.25 -2.60 -21.67
N TYR A 451 -15.90 -1.82 -22.69
CA TYR A 451 -15.33 -0.49 -22.55
C TYR A 451 -16.43 0.51 -22.14
N PRO A 452 -16.40 1.09 -20.92
CA PRO A 452 -17.46 1.97 -20.42
C PRO A 452 -17.42 3.37 -21.04
N GLN A 453 -16.29 3.73 -21.65
CA GLN A 453 -16.05 5.01 -22.30
C GLN A 453 -14.96 4.87 -23.36
N SER A 454 -14.86 5.87 -24.24
CA SER A 454 -13.78 5.94 -25.22
C SER A 454 -12.43 6.03 -24.52
N SER A 455 -11.52 5.10 -24.82
CA SER A 455 -10.19 5.04 -24.21
C SER A 455 -9.19 4.28 -25.08
N PRO A 456 -7.87 4.48 -24.90
CA PRO A 456 -6.89 3.63 -25.56
C PRO A 456 -7.01 2.17 -25.12
N GLY A 457 -6.77 1.22 -26.02
CA GLY A 457 -6.94 -0.21 -25.70
C GLY A 457 -6.34 -1.14 -26.73
N GLY A 458 -5.75 -2.24 -26.26
CA GLY A 458 -5.13 -3.28 -27.10
C GLY A 458 -5.93 -4.58 -27.21
N TRP A 459 -7.13 -4.65 -26.64
CA TRP A 459 -7.92 -5.88 -26.66
C TRP A 459 -8.59 -6.09 -28.03
N ASN A 460 -8.90 -7.33 -28.36
CA ASN A 460 -9.47 -7.70 -29.65
C ASN A 460 -10.99 -7.50 -29.59
N ILE A 461 -11.51 -6.54 -30.36
CA ILE A 461 -12.91 -6.10 -30.30
C ILE A 461 -13.77 -7.01 -31.18
N ILE A 462 -14.84 -7.56 -30.60
CA ILE A 462 -15.72 -8.51 -31.26
C ILE A 462 -17.13 -7.94 -31.54
N GLY A 463 -17.58 -6.95 -30.78
CA GLY A 463 -18.92 -6.35 -30.94
C GLY A 463 -19.11 -5.09 -30.11
N LEU A 464 -20.31 -4.51 -30.13
CA LEU A 464 -20.67 -3.35 -29.33
C LEU A 464 -21.89 -3.64 -28.43
N CYS A 465 -21.78 -3.29 -27.16
CA CYS A 465 -22.85 -3.26 -26.17
C CYS A 465 -23.45 -1.85 -26.10
N PRO A 466 -24.76 -1.67 -26.38
CA PRO A 466 -25.39 -0.35 -26.30
C PRO A 466 -25.73 0.06 -24.86
N THR A 467 -25.66 -0.87 -23.89
CA THR A 467 -26.03 -0.64 -22.49
C THR A 467 -24.86 -0.01 -21.72
N PRO A 468 -25.03 1.17 -21.10
CA PRO A 468 -24.00 1.77 -20.24
C PRO A 468 -23.75 0.90 -19.01
N VAL A 469 -22.52 0.41 -18.83
CA VAL A 469 -22.14 -0.42 -17.67
C VAL A 469 -21.83 0.42 -16.42
N PHE A 470 -21.62 1.73 -16.60
CA PHE A 470 -21.44 2.72 -15.54
C PHE A 470 -22.39 3.90 -15.79
N ASN A 471 -23.13 4.29 -14.74
CA ASN A 471 -24.00 5.47 -14.77
C ASN A 471 -23.67 6.41 -13.61
N ILE A 472 -22.94 7.47 -13.94
CA ILE A 472 -22.53 8.51 -13.01
C ILE A 472 -23.72 9.17 -12.26
N ASN A 473 -24.90 9.24 -12.88
CA ASN A 473 -26.07 9.91 -12.31
C ASN A 473 -26.83 9.06 -11.29
N ASN A 474 -26.49 7.78 -11.15
CA ASN A 474 -27.07 6.89 -10.14
C ASN A 474 -26.01 6.57 -9.07
N THR A 475 -25.78 7.50 -8.14
CA THR A 475 -24.71 7.36 -7.14
C THR A 475 -24.90 6.19 -6.17
N ASP A 476 -26.13 5.73 -5.97
CA ASP A 476 -26.46 4.62 -5.06
C ASP A 476 -26.15 3.25 -5.68
N SER A 477 -26.31 3.12 -7.00
CA SER A 477 -25.99 1.90 -7.75
C SER A 477 -25.44 2.24 -9.13
N PRO A 478 -24.20 2.75 -9.22
CA PRO A 478 -23.64 3.25 -10.47
C PRO A 478 -23.20 2.16 -11.44
N LEU A 479 -23.07 0.91 -10.98
CA LEU A 479 -22.62 -0.23 -11.77
C LEU A 479 -23.76 -1.21 -12.05
N LEU A 480 -23.71 -1.88 -13.20
CA LEU A 480 -24.60 -3.00 -13.53
C LEU A 480 -24.20 -4.33 -12.88
N TYR A 481 -22.93 -4.46 -12.51
CA TYR A 481 -22.34 -5.65 -11.92
C TYR A 481 -21.25 -5.25 -10.92
N GLN A 482 -20.94 -6.13 -9.97
CA GLN A 482 -19.87 -5.97 -8.98
C GLN A 482 -18.84 -7.10 -9.09
N VAL A 483 -17.69 -6.93 -8.43
CA VAL A 483 -16.69 -8.00 -8.32
C VAL A 483 -17.31 -9.23 -7.65
N GLY A 484 -17.21 -10.38 -8.31
CA GLY A 484 -17.81 -11.64 -7.90
C GLY A 484 -19.16 -11.96 -8.56
N ASP A 485 -19.76 -11.03 -9.29
CA ASP A 485 -20.95 -11.29 -10.12
C ASP A 485 -20.63 -12.12 -11.36
N THR A 486 -21.68 -12.61 -12.02
CA THR A 486 -21.57 -13.32 -13.29
C THR A 486 -22.26 -12.58 -14.42
N VAL A 487 -21.62 -12.57 -15.60
CA VAL A 487 -22.12 -11.87 -16.79
C VAL A 487 -22.27 -12.86 -17.94
N SER A 488 -23.37 -12.79 -18.67
CA SER A 488 -23.54 -13.44 -19.98
C SER A 488 -23.86 -12.39 -21.05
N PHE A 489 -23.75 -12.78 -22.31
CA PHE A 489 -24.08 -11.91 -23.43
C PHE A 489 -25.24 -12.50 -24.25
N ARG A 490 -26.11 -11.61 -24.74
CA ARG A 490 -27.19 -11.95 -25.68
C ARG A 490 -26.98 -11.19 -26.98
N ALA A 491 -26.95 -11.90 -28.10
CA ALA A 491 -26.86 -11.26 -29.41
C ALA A 491 -28.12 -10.42 -29.70
N ILE A 492 -27.91 -9.22 -30.25
CA ILE A 492 -28.96 -8.32 -30.71
C ILE A 492 -28.74 -7.89 -32.17
N SER A 493 -29.85 -7.59 -32.85
CA SER A 493 -29.82 -7.10 -34.23
C SER A 493 -29.25 -5.68 -34.33
N LYS A 494 -28.75 -5.31 -35.52
CA LYS A 494 -28.30 -3.94 -35.78
C LYS A 494 -29.40 -2.87 -35.56
N SER A 495 -30.66 -3.18 -35.86
CA SER A 495 -31.79 -2.25 -35.64
C SER A 495 -32.10 -2.05 -34.16
N GLU A 496 -32.07 -3.11 -33.36
CA GLU A 496 -32.21 -3.05 -31.90
C GLU A 496 -31.09 -2.20 -31.30
N TYR A 497 -29.83 -2.42 -31.70
CA TYR A 497 -28.68 -1.63 -31.25
C TYR A 497 -28.88 -0.13 -31.49
N LEU A 498 -29.21 0.27 -32.72
CA LEU A 498 -29.39 1.66 -33.09
C LEU A 498 -30.54 2.32 -32.30
N THR A 499 -31.62 1.58 -32.06
CA THR A 499 -32.76 2.06 -31.28
C THR A 499 -32.37 2.31 -29.83
N THR A 500 -31.65 1.38 -29.19
CA THR A 500 -31.18 1.52 -27.80
C THR A 500 -30.20 2.68 -27.66
N VAL A 501 -29.27 2.86 -28.60
CA VAL A 501 -28.33 4.00 -28.58
C VAL A 501 -29.07 5.33 -28.66
N GLN A 502 -30.08 5.46 -29.53
CA GLN A 502 -30.89 6.68 -29.64
C GLN A 502 -31.66 7.00 -28.35
N GLN A 503 -32.23 5.96 -27.71
CA GLN A 503 -32.91 6.12 -26.41
C GLN A 503 -31.93 6.58 -25.32
N ASN A 504 -30.74 5.98 -25.25
CA ASN A 504 -29.71 6.35 -24.29
C ASN A 504 -29.18 7.77 -24.50
N GLN A 505 -29.03 8.22 -25.75
CA GLN A 505 -28.64 9.60 -26.07
C GLN A 505 -29.72 10.61 -25.65
N SER A 506 -30.99 10.27 -25.89
CA SER A 506 -32.13 11.11 -25.48
C SER A 506 -32.19 11.27 -23.96
N ASN A 507 -31.90 10.20 -23.21
CA ASN A 507 -31.81 10.24 -21.75
C ASN A 507 -30.57 11.02 -21.28
N LYS A 508 -29.39 10.84 -21.89
CA LYS A 508 -28.17 11.62 -21.57
C LYS A 508 -28.40 13.13 -21.76
N ASN A 509 -29.15 13.55 -22.77
CA ASN A 509 -29.46 14.97 -23.03
C ASN A 509 -30.45 15.60 -22.03
N GLN A 510 -31.19 14.79 -21.24
CA GLN A 510 -32.06 15.27 -20.16
C GLN A 510 -31.34 15.29 -18.80
N LEU A 511 -30.12 14.76 -18.72
CA LEU A 511 -29.34 14.59 -17.50
C LEU A 511 -28.19 15.60 -17.43
N LYS A 512 -27.76 15.94 -16.20
CA LYS A 512 -26.72 16.92 -15.92
C LYS A 512 -25.43 16.57 -16.67
N THR A 513 -25.12 17.35 -17.70
CA THR A 513 -23.83 17.29 -18.37
C THR A 513 -22.86 18.25 -17.68
N LEU A 514 -21.56 17.92 -17.70
CA LEU A 514 -20.50 18.89 -17.45
C LEU A 514 -20.80 20.14 -18.31
N PRO A 515 -20.68 21.37 -17.79
CA PRO A 515 -20.74 22.56 -18.62
C PRO A 515 -19.64 22.43 -19.68
N THR A 516 -20.06 22.10 -20.90
CA THR A 516 -19.21 22.15 -22.08
C THR A 516 -18.99 23.62 -22.39
N ALA A 517 -17.80 23.93 -22.90
CA ALA A 517 -17.46 25.29 -23.31
C ALA A 517 -18.61 25.91 -24.10
N LEU A 518 -19.02 27.12 -23.71
CA LEU A 518 -19.95 27.91 -24.52
C LEU A 518 -19.36 28.00 -25.94
N PRO A 519 -20.17 27.82 -26.99
CA PRO A 519 -19.71 28.04 -28.36
C PRO A 519 -18.99 29.38 -28.50
N GLU A 520 -17.92 29.44 -29.29
CA GLU A 520 -17.07 30.62 -29.50
C GLU A 520 -17.80 31.87 -30.06
N GLU A 521 -19.11 31.81 -30.28
CA GLU A 521 -19.92 32.91 -30.75
C GLU A 521 -20.89 33.41 -29.68
N GLN A 522 -20.38 34.08 -28.64
CA GLN A 522 -21.15 35.05 -27.85
C GLN A 522 -20.20 35.98 -27.08
N HIS A 523 -19.59 36.91 -27.80
CA HIS A 523 -18.92 38.09 -27.25
C HIS A 523 -19.92 39.10 -26.68
N ASN A 524 -20.67 38.72 -25.64
CA ASN A 524 -21.39 39.67 -24.81
C ASN A 524 -20.80 39.68 -23.40
N LYS A 525 -20.55 40.89 -22.87
CA LYS A 525 -20.18 41.09 -21.46
C LYS A 525 -21.20 40.35 -20.59
N PRO A 526 -20.78 39.61 -19.56
CA PRO A 526 -21.73 38.97 -18.64
C PRO A 526 -22.66 40.03 -18.06
N ASP A 527 -23.97 39.77 -18.11
CA ASP A 527 -24.97 40.64 -17.49
C ASP A 527 -24.82 40.59 -15.98
N LEU A 528 -24.14 41.60 -15.43
CA LEU A 528 -23.80 41.73 -14.01
C LEU A 528 -25.03 41.85 -13.10
N ASN A 529 -26.23 42.00 -13.65
CA ASN A 529 -27.46 42.20 -12.90
C ASN A 529 -28.18 40.90 -12.51
N ASN A 530 -27.70 39.73 -12.94
CA ASN A 530 -28.35 38.44 -12.68
C ASN A 530 -27.38 37.37 -12.12
N ILE A 531 -26.42 37.81 -11.31
CA ILE A 531 -25.41 36.96 -10.68
C ILE A 531 -25.89 36.54 -9.28
N ASP A 532 -25.82 35.24 -8.98
CA ASP A 532 -26.06 34.64 -7.66
C ASP A 532 -25.38 35.46 -6.55
N THR A 533 -26.08 35.80 -5.47
CA THR A 533 -25.57 36.65 -4.38
C THR A 533 -24.38 36.02 -3.62
N ALA A 534 -24.02 34.77 -3.93
CA ALA A 534 -22.84 34.08 -3.42
C ALA A 534 -21.59 34.21 -4.32
N ALA A 535 -21.69 34.83 -5.50
CA ALA A 535 -20.58 34.98 -6.44
C ALA A 535 -19.52 35.95 -5.89
N LYS A 536 -18.27 35.49 -5.82
CA LYS A 536 -17.16 36.29 -5.27
C LYS A 536 -16.17 36.72 -6.35
N LEU A 537 -15.83 35.82 -7.29
CA LEU A 537 -14.81 36.06 -8.31
C LEU A 537 -15.29 35.66 -9.71
N ILE A 538 -14.76 36.30 -10.75
CA ILE A 538 -14.89 35.88 -12.14
C ILE A 538 -13.49 35.62 -12.69
N VAL A 539 -13.28 34.46 -13.29
CA VAL A 539 -12.00 34.10 -13.93
C VAL A 539 -11.91 34.79 -15.28
N THR A 540 -10.93 35.68 -15.46
CA THR A 540 -10.77 36.48 -16.69
C THR A 540 -9.68 35.95 -17.61
N LYS A 541 -8.74 35.15 -17.08
CA LYS A 541 -7.67 34.50 -17.85
C LYS A 541 -7.17 33.24 -17.16
N ILE A 542 -6.82 32.24 -17.97
CA ILE A 542 -6.19 30.99 -17.52
C ILE A 542 -5.02 30.68 -18.45
N GLY A 543 -3.88 30.29 -17.89
CA GLY A 543 -2.68 29.94 -18.65
C GLY A 543 -2.69 28.52 -19.21
N SER A 544 -3.15 27.55 -18.42
CA SER A 544 -3.17 26.12 -18.76
C SER A 544 -4.41 25.46 -18.16
N THR A 545 -4.29 24.33 -17.46
CA THR A 545 -5.42 23.64 -16.82
C THR A 545 -5.70 24.20 -15.42
N ALA A 546 -6.98 24.40 -15.12
CA ALA A 546 -7.47 24.75 -13.78
C ALA A 546 -8.69 23.89 -13.42
N THR A 547 -8.71 23.35 -12.21
CA THR A 547 -9.76 22.42 -11.76
C THR A 547 -10.16 22.68 -10.31
N ILE A 548 -11.41 22.37 -9.98
CA ILE A 548 -11.85 22.37 -8.58
C ILE A 548 -11.36 21.09 -7.91
N GLN A 549 -10.70 21.24 -6.75
CA GLN A 549 -10.19 20.14 -5.95
C GLN A 549 -10.58 20.30 -4.49
N ASP A 550 -10.83 19.18 -3.82
CA ASP A 550 -10.86 19.08 -2.36
C ASP A 550 -9.90 17.95 -1.93
N SER A 551 -10.14 17.33 -0.77
CA SER A 551 -9.36 16.19 -0.27
C SER A 551 -9.46 14.92 -1.13
N GLY A 552 -10.39 14.85 -2.08
CA GLY A 552 -10.67 13.65 -2.88
C GLY A 552 -11.80 12.79 -2.35
N ARG A 553 -12.19 11.79 -3.15
CA ARG A 553 -13.27 10.82 -2.89
C ARG A 553 -12.74 9.60 -2.13
N THR A 554 -13.48 9.14 -1.14
CA THR A 554 -13.15 7.93 -0.38
C THR A 554 -14.11 6.79 -0.72
N GLY A 555 -13.62 5.55 -0.67
CA GLY A 555 -14.45 4.35 -0.82
C GLY A 555 -14.97 4.07 -2.23
N VAL A 556 -14.48 4.77 -3.26
CA VAL A 556 -14.97 4.64 -4.66
C VAL A 556 -14.10 3.76 -5.55
N SER A 557 -12.93 3.31 -5.09
CA SER A 557 -11.94 2.63 -5.93
C SER A 557 -12.44 1.29 -6.49
N HIS A 558 -13.29 0.57 -5.76
CA HIS A 558 -13.97 -0.64 -6.22
C HIS A 558 -14.91 -0.40 -7.42
N LEU A 559 -15.29 0.85 -7.70
CA LEU A 559 -16.09 1.24 -8.87
C LEU A 559 -15.23 1.47 -10.13
N GLY A 560 -13.91 1.42 -10.00
CA GLY A 560 -12.98 1.85 -11.04
C GLY A 560 -12.76 3.37 -11.10
N LEU A 561 -13.32 4.11 -10.14
CA LEU A 561 -13.17 5.56 -10.01
C LEU A 561 -11.85 5.92 -9.33
N SER A 562 -11.26 7.03 -9.77
CA SER A 562 -10.08 7.61 -9.12
C SER A 562 -10.50 8.34 -7.84
N VAL A 563 -9.58 8.37 -6.87
CA VAL A 563 -9.76 9.16 -5.64
C VAL A 563 -9.82 10.65 -5.97
N GLY A 564 -8.95 11.15 -6.85
CA GLY A 564 -8.85 12.57 -7.17
C GLY A 564 -8.28 13.38 -6.00
N GLY A 565 -8.67 14.66 -5.93
CA GLY A 565 -8.26 15.58 -4.85
C GLY A 565 -6.99 16.36 -5.19
N ALA A 566 -6.56 17.24 -4.29
CA ALA A 566 -5.33 18.01 -4.48
C ALA A 566 -4.11 17.09 -4.68
N ALA A 567 -3.28 17.38 -5.69
CA ALA A 567 -2.08 16.57 -5.95
C ALA A 567 -0.93 16.86 -4.96
N ASP A 568 -0.78 18.11 -4.53
CA ASP A 568 0.02 18.53 -3.38
C ASP A 568 -0.95 18.87 -2.23
N ASN A 569 -1.15 17.89 -1.35
CA ASN A 569 -2.12 17.98 -0.27
C ASN A 569 -1.70 19.01 0.80
N ASP A 570 -0.40 19.23 1.02
CA ASP A 570 0.06 20.17 2.05
C ASP A 570 -0.24 21.61 1.64
N ALA A 571 0.08 21.99 0.40
CA ALA A 571 -0.24 23.32 -0.11
C ALA A 571 -1.75 23.58 -0.10
N TYR A 572 -2.54 22.58 -0.51
CA TYR A 572 -4.01 22.62 -0.45
C TYR A 572 -4.52 22.89 0.98
N GLN A 573 -4.09 22.10 1.95
CA GLN A 573 -4.53 22.23 3.34
C GLN A 573 -4.17 23.60 3.92
N TRP A 574 -2.97 24.11 3.62
CA TRP A 574 -2.56 25.44 4.06
C TRP A 574 -3.37 26.58 3.42
N ALA A 575 -3.79 26.45 2.16
CA ALA A 575 -4.63 27.46 1.50
C ALA A 575 -5.95 27.66 2.27
N ASN A 576 -6.58 26.55 2.67
CA ASN A 576 -7.81 26.56 3.46
C ASN A 576 -7.57 26.99 4.91
N ARG A 577 -6.55 26.44 5.58
CA ARG A 577 -6.23 26.74 6.99
C ARG A 577 -5.95 28.22 7.22
N LEU A 578 -5.25 28.89 6.30
CA LEU A 578 -4.99 30.33 6.40
C LEU A 578 -6.26 31.18 6.31
N LEU A 579 -7.32 30.69 5.67
CA LEU A 579 -8.62 31.36 5.58
C LEU A 579 -9.64 30.91 6.64
N ASP A 580 -9.25 29.99 7.53
CA ASP A 580 -10.15 29.35 8.50
C ASP A 580 -11.29 28.55 7.85
N ASN A 581 -11.07 28.07 6.63
CA ASN A 581 -12.00 27.19 5.95
C ASN A 581 -11.97 25.79 6.57
N ASP A 582 -13.04 25.02 6.36
CA ASP A 582 -12.99 23.57 6.57
C ASP A 582 -11.81 22.94 5.82
N ILE A 583 -11.17 21.94 6.42
CA ILE A 583 -9.96 21.31 5.87
C ILE A 583 -10.23 20.62 4.53
N ASN A 584 -11.48 20.22 4.27
CA ASN A 584 -11.95 19.60 3.03
C ASN A 584 -12.69 20.60 2.12
N ALA A 585 -12.63 21.90 2.41
CA ALA A 585 -13.20 22.93 1.54
C ALA A 585 -12.57 22.88 0.15
N SER A 586 -13.39 23.11 -0.87
CA SER A 586 -12.93 23.08 -2.25
C SER A 586 -12.10 24.32 -2.59
N VAL A 587 -11.07 24.13 -3.40
CA VAL A 587 -10.18 25.18 -3.92
C VAL A 587 -10.01 25.03 -5.43
N ILE A 588 -9.40 26.04 -6.07
CA ILE A 588 -8.96 25.93 -7.46
C ILE A 588 -7.50 25.49 -7.48
N GLU A 589 -7.21 24.33 -8.05
CA GLU A 589 -5.85 23.89 -8.39
C GLU A 589 -5.58 24.23 -9.86
N PHE A 590 -4.48 24.94 -10.14
CA PHE A 590 -4.05 25.28 -11.51
C PHE A 590 -2.54 25.16 -11.67
N VAL A 591 -2.08 24.92 -12.91
CA VAL A 591 -0.66 24.67 -13.22
C VAL A 591 0.00 25.83 -13.97
N PHE A 592 1.32 25.99 -13.81
CA PHE A 592 2.18 27.00 -14.44
C PHE A 592 1.90 28.47 -14.11
N GLY A 593 0.77 28.79 -13.47
CA GLY A 593 0.38 30.18 -13.18
C GLY A 593 -0.32 30.86 -14.37
N ASN A 594 0.00 32.13 -14.60
CA ASN A 594 -0.61 32.96 -15.65
C ASN A 594 -2.16 32.98 -15.57
N PHE A 595 -2.66 33.28 -14.37
CA PHE A 595 -4.08 33.24 -14.01
C PHE A 595 -4.56 34.63 -13.60
N GLU A 596 -5.73 35.07 -14.06
CA GLU A 596 -6.30 36.37 -13.70
C GLU A 596 -7.78 36.24 -13.31
N LEU A 597 -8.17 37.00 -12.30
CA LEU A 597 -9.54 37.02 -11.77
C LEU A 597 -9.95 38.42 -11.33
N THR A 598 -11.25 38.70 -11.39
CA THR A 598 -11.86 39.94 -10.94
C THR A 598 -12.79 39.65 -9.77
N CYS A 599 -12.64 40.41 -8.69
CA CYS A 599 -13.51 40.35 -7.53
C CYS A 599 -14.84 41.08 -7.83
N VAL A 600 -15.96 40.38 -7.68
CA VAL A 600 -17.30 40.96 -7.86
C VAL A 600 -18.00 41.28 -6.55
N GLU A 601 -17.54 40.67 -5.45
CA GLU A 601 -17.98 40.94 -4.09
C GLU A 601 -16.80 40.74 -3.13
N ALA A 602 -16.66 41.65 -2.15
CA ALA A 602 -15.54 41.65 -1.21
C ALA A 602 -15.38 40.29 -0.50
N THR A 603 -14.13 39.83 -0.40
CA THR A 603 -13.79 38.51 0.15
C THR A 603 -12.31 38.45 0.55
N TYR A 604 -11.89 37.33 1.14
CA TYR A 604 -10.49 36.98 1.33
C TYR A 604 -10.11 35.80 0.45
N ILE A 605 -8.89 35.84 -0.06
CA ILE A 605 -8.28 34.73 -0.81
C ILE A 605 -6.92 34.35 -0.20
N CYS A 606 -6.45 33.15 -0.53
CA CYS A 606 -5.11 32.70 -0.21
C CYS A 606 -4.57 31.90 -1.39
N LEU A 607 -3.31 32.16 -1.76
CA LEU A 607 -2.60 31.38 -2.76
C LEU A 607 -1.40 30.67 -2.14
N THR A 608 -1.31 29.35 -2.32
CA THR A 608 -0.21 28.49 -1.86
C THR A 608 0.29 27.60 -3.00
N GLY A 609 1.31 26.78 -2.75
CA GLY A 609 1.95 25.95 -3.76
C GLY A 609 3.07 26.70 -4.47
N ALA A 610 3.24 26.41 -5.77
CA ALA A 610 4.33 26.88 -6.60
C ALA A 610 4.54 28.41 -6.51
N SER A 611 5.80 28.82 -6.38
CA SER A 611 6.18 30.22 -6.22
C SER A 611 5.85 31.01 -7.48
N ALA A 612 4.96 31.99 -7.38
CA ALA A 612 4.58 32.91 -8.44
C ALA A 612 4.42 34.33 -7.90
N THR A 613 4.63 35.32 -8.77
CA THR A 613 4.34 36.72 -8.43
C THR A 613 2.83 36.95 -8.42
N ILE A 614 2.31 37.57 -7.36
CA ILE A 614 0.90 37.97 -7.27
C ILE A 614 0.82 39.49 -7.23
N SER A 615 -0.15 40.06 -7.95
CA SER A 615 -0.50 41.48 -7.78
C SER A 615 -2.01 41.67 -7.71
N VAL A 616 -2.44 42.65 -6.90
CA VAL A 616 -3.82 43.14 -6.82
C VAL A 616 -3.81 44.58 -7.28
N ASN A 617 -4.52 44.89 -8.37
CA ASN A 617 -4.50 46.21 -9.01
C ASN A 617 -3.07 46.75 -9.28
N GLY A 618 -2.15 45.85 -9.63
CA GLY A 618 -0.73 46.15 -9.88
C GLY A 618 0.16 46.24 -8.64
N GLN A 619 -0.39 46.16 -7.42
CA GLN A 619 0.38 46.13 -6.17
C GLN A 619 0.77 44.70 -5.81
N SER A 620 2.05 44.46 -5.56
CA SER A 620 2.58 43.13 -5.23
C SER A 620 1.96 42.59 -3.93
N GLN A 621 1.58 41.31 -3.92
CA GLN A 621 1.10 40.59 -2.74
C GLN A 621 1.94 39.31 -2.51
N PRO A 622 2.13 38.89 -1.26
CA PRO A 622 2.81 37.63 -0.95
C PRO A 622 1.89 36.43 -1.15
N MET A 623 2.47 35.29 -1.56
CA MET A 623 1.85 33.97 -1.40
C MET A 623 1.83 33.57 0.07
N TRP A 624 1.07 32.50 0.40
CA TRP A 624 0.97 31.91 1.74
C TRP A 624 0.51 32.91 2.81
N LYS A 625 -0.34 33.86 2.39
CA LYS A 625 -0.92 34.93 3.21
C LYS A 625 -2.37 35.16 2.82
N THR A 626 -3.21 35.52 3.79
CA THR A 626 -4.55 36.04 3.49
C THR A 626 -4.48 37.39 2.78
N ILE A 627 -5.16 37.49 1.64
CA ILE A 627 -5.25 38.69 0.82
C ILE A 627 -6.71 39.14 0.81
N ARG A 628 -6.96 40.36 1.29
CA ARG A 628 -8.28 40.99 1.22
C ARG A 628 -8.50 41.54 -0.19
N LEU A 629 -9.68 41.27 -0.76
CA LEU A 629 -10.14 41.84 -2.01
C LEU A 629 -11.39 42.67 -1.79
N GLU A 630 -11.43 43.82 -2.43
CA GLU A 630 -12.62 44.66 -2.56
C GLU A 630 -13.29 44.43 -3.92
N LYS A 631 -14.59 44.75 -3.99
CA LYS A 631 -15.33 44.67 -5.25
C LYS A 631 -14.64 45.51 -6.34
N GLY A 632 -14.37 44.89 -7.48
CA GLY A 632 -13.69 45.49 -8.63
C GLY A 632 -12.19 45.19 -8.69
N ASP A 633 -11.59 44.64 -7.63
CA ASP A 633 -10.17 44.32 -7.63
C ASP A 633 -9.82 43.27 -8.68
N VAL A 634 -8.68 43.46 -9.34
CA VAL A 634 -8.12 42.52 -10.31
C VAL A 634 -6.88 41.87 -9.72
N VAL A 635 -6.92 40.54 -9.58
CA VAL A 635 -5.78 39.73 -9.14
C VAL A 635 -5.11 39.12 -10.35
N LYS A 636 -3.79 39.27 -10.44
CA LYS A 636 -2.95 38.65 -11.47
C LYS A 636 -1.89 37.77 -10.84
N VAL A 637 -1.81 36.53 -11.31
CA VAL A 637 -0.79 35.55 -10.95
C VAL A 637 0.14 35.37 -12.14
N GLY A 638 1.43 35.64 -11.96
CA GLY A 638 2.47 35.43 -12.97
C GLY A 638 2.74 33.95 -13.23
N PHE A 639 3.76 33.66 -14.05
CA PHE A 639 4.24 32.29 -14.22
C PHE A 639 4.93 31.77 -12.96
N ALA A 640 4.77 30.48 -12.68
CA ALA A 640 5.47 29.81 -11.60
C ALA A 640 6.98 29.74 -11.88
N GLN A 641 7.79 30.21 -10.92
CA GLN A 641 9.26 30.17 -10.98
C GLN A 641 9.82 28.86 -10.42
N HIS A 642 9.22 28.36 -9.33
CA HIS A 642 9.58 27.10 -8.68
C HIS A 642 8.31 26.36 -8.26
N GLY A 643 8.24 25.05 -8.55
CA GLY A 643 7.01 24.27 -8.37
C GLY A 643 6.10 24.34 -9.61
N LEU A 644 5.04 23.54 -9.64
CA LEU A 644 4.16 23.40 -10.80
C LEU A 644 2.71 23.83 -10.53
N ARG A 645 2.18 23.49 -9.36
CA ARG A 645 0.76 23.61 -8.99
C ARG A 645 0.54 24.72 -7.97
N ILE A 646 -0.44 25.58 -8.23
CA ILE A 646 -0.86 26.67 -7.35
C ILE A 646 -2.29 26.39 -6.90
N TYR A 647 -2.56 26.63 -5.62
CA TYR A 647 -3.89 26.47 -5.01
C TYR A 647 -4.44 27.83 -4.65
N LEU A 648 -5.64 28.16 -5.14
CA LEU A 648 -6.38 29.36 -4.79
C LEU A 648 -7.60 28.97 -3.96
N ALA A 649 -7.56 29.32 -2.68
CA ALA A 649 -8.70 29.23 -1.78
C ALA A 649 -9.40 30.60 -1.66
N ILE A 650 -10.71 30.56 -1.45
CA ILE A 650 -11.53 31.73 -1.10
C ILE A 650 -12.15 31.49 0.28
N GLN A 651 -12.45 32.56 1.02
CA GLN A 651 -13.10 32.45 2.32
C GLN A 651 -14.47 31.77 2.17
N GLY A 652 -14.73 30.75 2.99
CA GLY A 652 -15.94 29.92 2.92
C GLY A 652 -15.85 28.77 1.92
N GLY A 653 -14.71 28.59 1.24
CA GLY A 653 -14.49 27.53 0.24
C GLY A 653 -15.19 27.78 -1.09
N VAL A 654 -14.71 27.13 -2.15
CA VAL A 654 -15.35 27.20 -3.48
C VAL A 654 -16.61 26.34 -3.51
N LYS A 655 -17.75 26.92 -3.89
CA LYS A 655 -18.99 26.17 -4.11
C LYS A 655 -18.85 25.29 -5.36
N ALA A 656 -19.01 23.99 -5.18
CA ALA A 656 -18.95 23.01 -6.26
C ALA A 656 -19.90 21.84 -6.01
N GLU A 657 -20.35 21.20 -7.08
CA GLU A 657 -21.12 19.95 -7.00
C GLU A 657 -20.24 18.83 -6.43
N ARG A 658 -20.83 17.99 -5.59
CA ARG A 658 -20.13 16.86 -4.94
C ARG A 658 -20.67 15.53 -5.46
N TRP A 659 -19.75 14.64 -5.83
CA TRP A 659 -19.98 13.29 -6.32
C TRP A 659 -19.33 12.30 -5.36
N TRP A 660 -20.10 11.37 -4.78
CA TRP A 660 -19.66 10.51 -3.68
C TRP A 660 -18.95 11.27 -2.56
N GLY A 661 -19.57 12.38 -2.14
CA GLY A 661 -19.07 13.18 -1.03
C GLY A 661 -17.88 14.09 -1.34
N SER A 662 -17.37 14.16 -2.58
CA SER A 662 -16.26 15.07 -2.96
C SER A 662 -16.51 15.86 -4.25
N SER A 663 -15.96 17.06 -4.29
CA SER A 663 -15.96 18.01 -5.40
C SER A 663 -14.72 17.91 -6.29
N ALA A 664 -13.81 16.97 -5.99
CA ALA A 664 -12.62 16.76 -6.77
C ALA A 664 -12.94 16.55 -8.25
N THR A 665 -12.14 17.15 -9.11
CA THR A 665 -12.27 17.01 -10.55
C THR A 665 -11.29 15.98 -11.05
N VAL A 666 -11.80 14.96 -11.75
CA VAL A 666 -11.01 13.94 -12.44
C VAL A 666 -11.49 13.86 -13.87
N ILE A 667 -10.73 14.49 -14.78
CA ILE A 667 -11.14 14.70 -16.18
C ILE A 667 -11.34 13.35 -16.89
N LYS A 668 -10.44 12.39 -16.68
CA LYS A 668 -10.52 11.06 -17.33
C LYS A 668 -11.73 10.22 -16.89
N ASP A 669 -12.28 10.51 -15.72
CA ASP A 669 -13.48 9.85 -15.20
C ASP A 669 -14.74 10.67 -15.52
N GLN A 670 -14.59 11.82 -16.19
CA GLN A 670 -15.65 12.77 -16.54
C GLN A 670 -16.43 13.27 -15.32
N ILE A 671 -15.73 13.55 -14.21
CA ILE A 671 -16.31 14.01 -12.93
C ILE A 671 -15.72 15.35 -12.50
N GLY A 672 -16.56 16.21 -11.94
CA GLY A 672 -16.19 17.47 -11.29
C GLY A 672 -16.29 18.67 -12.22
N THR A 673 -15.52 19.73 -11.94
CA THR A 673 -15.64 21.02 -12.62
C THR A 673 -14.27 21.54 -13.07
N GLN A 674 -14.10 21.66 -14.38
CA GLN A 674 -12.98 22.41 -14.95
C GLN A 674 -13.27 23.90 -14.87
N VAL A 675 -12.27 24.69 -14.49
CA VAL A 675 -12.36 26.14 -14.44
C VAL A 675 -11.88 26.68 -15.78
N ILE A 676 -12.70 27.50 -16.43
CA ILE A 676 -12.44 28.10 -17.74
C ILE A 676 -12.54 29.63 -17.66
N LYS A 677 -12.10 30.33 -18.71
CA LYS A 677 -12.32 31.78 -18.81
C LYS A 677 -13.83 32.06 -18.78
N GLY A 678 -14.23 33.00 -17.92
CA GLY A 678 -15.63 33.35 -17.68
C GLY A 678 -16.29 32.56 -16.54
N SER A 679 -15.62 31.55 -15.96
CA SER A 679 -16.14 30.84 -14.79
C SER A 679 -16.41 31.81 -13.64
N ILE A 680 -17.61 31.72 -13.07
CA ILE A 680 -18.01 32.43 -11.85
C ILE A 680 -17.69 31.53 -10.66
N ILE A 681 -16.93 32.04 -9.71
CA ILE A 681 -16.52 31.34 -8.50
C ILE A 681 -17.31 31.90 -7.33
N SER A 682 -18.16 31.04 -6.75
CA SER A 682 -19.01 31.38 -5.61
C SER A 682 -18.48 30.74 -4.32
N SER A 683 -18.77 31.38 -3.19
CA SER A 683 -18.49 30.83 -1.86
C SER A 683 -19.48 29.71 -1.52
N ALA A 684 -19.03 28.60 -0.92
CA ALA A 684 -19.90 27.51 -0.48
C ALA A 684 -20.72 27.92 0.76
N GLU A 685 -20.11 28.68 1.67
CA GLU A 685 -20.77 29.27 2.82
C GLU A 685 -21.08 30.76 2.58
N ASN A 686 -22.25 31.21 3.04
CA ASN A 686 -22.57 32.63 3.03
C ASN A 686 -21.67 33.36 4.03
N SER A 687 -20.66 34.06 3.50
CA SER A 687 -19.64 34.83 4.24
C SER A 687 -20.24 35.93 5.14
N PHE A 688 -21.55 36.17 5.03
CA PHE A 688 -22.29 37.15 5.83
C PHE A 688 -22.46 36.73 7.29
N ALA A 689 -22.54 35.44 7.62
CA ALA A 689 -22.78 35.00 9.01
C ALA A 689 -21.59 35.24 9.96
N ILE A 690 -20.36 35.32 9.42
CA ILE A 690 -19.15 35.59 10.20
C ILE A 690 -18.91 37.11 10.36
N LEU A 691 -19.48 37.94 9.48
CA LEU A 691 -19.34 39.40 9.52
C LEU A 691 -20.53 40.11 10.19
N SER A 692 -21.72 39.51 10.30
CA SER A 692 -22.95 40.20 10.75
C SER A 692 -23.32 40.01 12.22
N ASN A 693 -22.64 39.17 13.00
CA ASN A 693 -22.87 39.06 14.46
C ASN A 693 -21.98 40.02 15.29
N THR A 694 -21.44 41.07 14.65
CA THR A 694 -20.69 42.13 15.34
C THR A 694 -21.48 43.43 15.39
N SER A 695 -22.65 43.41 16.03
CA SER A 695 -23.11 44.59 16.78
C SER A 695 -22.37 44.72 18.12
N ASP A 696 -21.67 43.66 18.56
CA ASP A 696 -20.65 43.72 19.60
C ASP A 696 -19.27 44.01 19.01
N LYS A 697 -18.76 45.22 19.23
CA LYS A 697 -17.39 45.65 18.87
C LYS A 697 -16.26 44.86 19.59
N ASN A 698 -16.59 43.81 20.36
CA ASN A 698 -15.67 43.08 21.24
C ASN A 698 -15.60 41.57 20.99
N SER A 699 -16.27 41.00 19.98
CA SER A 699 -16.07 39.56 19.68
C SER A 699 -14.80 39.34 18.85
N GLN A 700 -13.75 38.84 19.51
CA GLN A 700 -12.43 38.61 18.90
C GLN A 700 -12.44 37.56 17.77
N ALA A 701 -13.50 36.74 17.61
CA ALA A 701 -13.52 35.62 16.67
C ALA A 701 -13.56 36.04 15.18
N GLY A 702 -14.35 37.07 14.82
CA GLY A 702 -14.40 37.58 13.43
C GLY A 702 -13.16 38.37 13.02
N ALA A 703 -12.39 38.87 14.00
CA ALA A 703 -11.20 39.69 13.78
C ALA A 703 -9.92 38.89 13.42
N LEU A 704 -9.94 37.56 13.50
CA LEU A 704 -8.73 36.71 13.49
C LEU A 704 -8.27 36.20 12.11
N VAL A 705 -9.05 36.40 11.03
CA VAL A 705 -8.63 35.99 9.66
C VAL A 705 -7.88 37.11 8.91
N HIS A 706 -7.91 38.34 9.45
CA HIS A 706 -7.56 39.56 8.72
C HIS A 706 -6.08 39.76 8.35
N ASN A 707 -5.16 38.89 8.79
CA ASN A 707 -3.73 39.01 8.42
C ASN A 707 -2.93 37.73 8.77
N ARG A 708 -3.45 36.53 8.44
CA ARG A 708 -2.73 35.28 8.67
C ARG A 708 -1.69 35.06 7.57
N MET A 709 -0.49 34.60 7.94
CA MET A 709 0.58 34.28 7.02
C MET A 709 1.37 33.08 7.55
N LEU A 710 1.81 32.19 6.66
CA LEU A 710 2.73 31.13 7.04
C LEU A 710 4.14 31.71 7.20
N SER A 711 4.86 31.31 8.24
CA SER A 711 6.26 31.71 8.41
C SER A 711 7.10 31.31 7.19
N PRO A 712 7.95 32.20 6.63
CA PRO A 712 8.81 31.86 5.50
C PRO A 712 9.73 30.65 5.72
N SER A 713 10.04 30.31 6.98
CA SER A 713 10.83 29.12 7.34
C SER A 713 10.07 27.80 7.16
N VAL A 714 8.74 27.83 7.15
CA VAL A 714 7.85 26.66 7.06
C VAL A 714 7.30 26.49 5.64
N ILE A 715 7.31 27.55 4.81
CA ILE A 715 6.88 27.47 3.42
C ILE A 715 7.72 26.41 2.67
N PRO A 716 7.09 25.41 2.03
CA PRO A 716 7.79 24.40 1.25
C PRO A 716 8.68 25.01 0.17
N LYS A 717 9.90 24.48 0.03
CA LYS A 717 10.85 24.89 -1.00
C LYS A 717 10.82 23.88 -2.14
N TYR A 718 10.45 24.33 -3.32
CA TYR A 718 10.45 23.51 -4.54
C TYR A 718 11.78 23.68 -5.28
N SER A 719 12.42 22.57 -5.64
CA SER A 719 13.75 22.53 -6.23
C SER A 719 13.70 21.83 -7.60
N SER A 720 14.65 22.17 -8.48
CA SER A 720 14.89 21.43 -9.73
C SER A 720 15.58 20.08 -9.51
N GLU A 721 15.97 19.78 -8.27
CA GLU A 721 16.52 18.51 -7.83
C GLU A 721 15.80 18.06 -6.57
N ILE A 722 15.28 16.83 -6.59
CA ILE A 722 14.57 16.25 -5.46
C ILE A 722 15.06 14.83 -5.17
N GLU A 723 15.19 14.53 -3.88
CA GLU A 723 15.30 13.17 -3.37
C GLU A 723 13.94 12.76 -2.79
N VAL A 724 13.47 11.57 -3.17
CA VAL A 724 12.20 10.99 -2.72
C VAL A 724 12.44 9.64 -2.07
N HIS A 725 11.82 9.42 -0.91
CA HIS A 725 11.96 8.22 -0.11
C HIS A 725 11.01 7.13 -0.62
N LEU A 726 11.57 5.96 -0.89
CA LEU A 726 10.90 4.81 -1.47
C LEU A 726 10.88 3.65 -0.46
N ILE A 727 9.69 3.22 -0.11
CA ILE A 727 9.45 1.98 0.65
C ILE A 727 9.31 0.86 -0.38
N LEU A 728 10.13 -0.19 -0.32
CA LEU A 728 10.01 -1.34 -1.22
C LEU A 728 8.70 -2.10 -0.95
N SER A 729 7.97 -2.46 -2.01
CA SER A 729 6.76 -3.30 -1.92
C SER A 729 7.13 -4.78 -2.03
N GLU A 730 6.21 -5.70 -1.72
CA GLU A 730 6.42 -7.14 -1.89
C GLU A 730 6.84 -7.56 -3.31
N GLN A 731 6.56 -6.74 -4.32
CA GLN A 731 6.91 -6.97 -5.72
C GLN A 731 8.35 -6.58 -6.07
N PHE A 732 9.13 -5.99 -5.15
CA PHE A 732 10.54 -5.72 -5.38
C PHE A 732 11.28 -7.01 -5.81
N ALA A 733 10.81 -8.18 -5.38
CA ALA A 733 11.38 -9.49 -5.69
C ALA A 733 11.31 -9.87 -7.18
N LEU A 734 10.51 -9.16 -7.98
CA LEU A 734 10.52 -9.30 -9.44
C LEU A 734 11.79 -8.70 -10.06
N PHE A 735 12.47 -7.80 -9.35
CA PHE A 735 13.66 -7.10 -9.83
C PHE A 735 14.93 -7.72 -9.25
N SER A 736 15.95 -7.85 -10.11
CA SER A 736 17.28 -8.30 -9.70
C SER A 736 17.95 -7.31 -8.73
N PRO A 737 18.91 -7.75 -7.91
CA PRO A 737 19.71 -6.86 -7.07
C PRO A 737 20.37 -5.72 -7.85
N GLN A 738 20.80 -5.98 -9.08
CA GLN A 738 21.39 -4.98 -9.99
C GLN A 738 20.36 -3.92 -10.39
N GLN A 739 19.12 -4.32 -10.70
CA GLN A 739 18.02 -3.39 -11.00
C GLN A 739 17.66 -2.53 -9.80
N LEU A 740 17.56 -3.12 -8.60
CA LEU A 740 17.27 -2.36 -7.38
C LEU A 740 18.38 -1.37 -7.04
N ASN A 741 19.64 -1.75 -7.25
CA ASN A 741 20.78 -0.83 -7.10
C ASN A 741 20.76 0.28 -8.17
N ALA A 742 20.41 -0.06 -9.42
CA ALA A 742 20.25 0.93 -10.49
C ALA A 742 19.16 1.95 -10.15
N LEU A 743 18.01 1.51 -9.61
CA LEU A 743 16.90 2.40 -9.24
C LEU A 743 17.32 3.54 -8.30
N VAL A 744 18.24 3.29 -7.38
CA VAL A 744 18.66 4.28 -6.36
C VAL A 744 19.93 5.04 -6.74
N THR A 745 20.66 4.57 -7.75
CA THR A 745 21.89 5.22 -8.24
C THR A 745 21.65 6.06 -9.50
N ILE A 746 20.65 5.71 -10.30
CA ILE A 746 20.25 6.48 -11.48
C ILE A 746 19.62 7.79 -11.03
N GLU A 747 20.05 8.87 -11.67
CA GLU A 747 19.34 10.14 -11.66
C GLU A 747 18.31 10.14 -12.80
N PHE A 748 17.05 10.30 -12.45
CA PHE A 748 15.95 10.40 -13.41
C PHE A 748 15.61 11.85 -13.68
N SER A 749 14.97 12.11 -14.82
CA SER A 749 14.35 13.40 -15.12
C SER A 749 12.84 13.26 -15.29
N VAL A 750 12.07 14.24 -14.81
CA VAL A 750 10.62 14.29 -15.03
C VAL A 750 10.33 14.53 -16.51
N SER A 751 9.52 13.67 -17.12
CA SER A 751 9.08 13.80 -18.50
C SER A 751 7.97 14.84 -18.66
N ALA A 752 7.93 15.50 -19.81
CA ALA A 752 6.86 16.42 -20.20
C ALA A 752 5.48 15.75 -20.37
N GLN A 753 5.44 14.41 -20.43
CA GLN A 753 4.19 13.61 -20.47
C GLN A 753 3.60 13.33 -19.08
N SER A 754 4.12 13.95 -18.03
CA SER A 754 3.62 13.82 -16.65
C SER A 754 2.35 14.64 -16.42
N ASP A 755 1.42 14.11 -15.65
CA ASP A 755 0.14 14.75 -15.36
C ASP A 755 -0.34 14.48 -13.91
N ARG A 756 -1.66 14.55 -13.67
CA ARG A 756 -2.25 14.23 -12.36
C ARG A 756 -2.47 12.73 -12.14
N MET A 757 -2.41 11.89 -13.17
CA MET A 757 -2.45 10.43 -13.02
C MET A 757 -1.11 9.92 -12.51
N GLY A 758 -0.01 10.44 -13.06
CA GLY A 758 1.31 10.09 -12.58
C GLY A 758 2.46 10.90 -13.18
N VAL A 759 3.57 10.93 -12.45
CA VAL A 759 4.83 11.54 -12.87
C VAL A 759 5.67 10.48 -13.57
N ARG A 760 5.93 10.68 -14.86
CA ARG A 760 6.76 9.80 -15.68
C ARG A 760 8.21 10.22 -15.55
N LEU A 761 9.07 9.28 -15.20
CA LEU A 761 10.50 9.48 -15.02
C LEU A 761 11.26 8.79 -16.16
N GLN A 762 12.17 9.53 -16.78
CA GLN A 762 13.01 9.03 -17.87
C GLN A 762 14.49 9.12 -17.51
N SER A 763 15.25 8.15 -18.00
CA SER A 763 16.71 8.16 -17.93
C SER A 763 17.28 7.58 -19.23
N ASN A 764 18.52 7.92 -19.56
CA ASN A 764 19.21 7.33 -20.71
C ASN A 764 19.74 5.91 -20.42
N GLN A 765 19.46 5.37 -19.24
CA GLN A 765 19.95 4.06 -18.80
C GLN A 765 18.86 3.00 -18.93
N SER A 766 19.22 1.84 -19.46
CA SER A 766 18.28 0.73 -19.72
C SER A 766 18.31 -0.36 -18.64
N GLN A 767 18.96 -0.11 -17.49
CA GLN A 767 19.21 -1.14 -16.48
C GLN A 767 17.93 -1.66 -15.81
N LEU A 768 16.83 -0.88 -15.85
CA LEU A 768 15.54 -1.24 -15.27
C LEU A 768 14.59 -1.98 -16.23
N LYS A 769 14.99 -2.21 -17.49
CA LYS A 769 14.16 -2.94 -18.46
C LYS A 769 13.81 -4.33 -17.94
N HIS A 770 12.58 -4.76 -18.20
CA HIS A 770 12.10 -6.08 -17.80
C HIS A 770 10.94 -6.57 -18.67
N GLN A 771 10.63 -7.86 -18.56
CA GLN A 771 9.48 -8.49 -19.24
C GLN A 771 8.40 -8.98 -18.25
N HIS A 772 8.53 -8.63 -16.97
CA HIS A 772 7.53 -9.00 -15.96
C HIS A 772 6.16 -8.39 -16.30
N HIS A 773 5.15 -9.25 -16.27
CA HIS A 773 3.75 -8.90 -16.27
C HIS A 773 3.14 -9.45 -14.99
N ILE A 774 2.28 -8.67 -14.37
CA ILE A 774 1.52 -9.12 -13.21
C ILE A 774 0.03 -8.98 -13.49
N GLN A 775 -0.76 -9.78 -12.79
CA GLN A 775 -2.19 -9.61 -12.76
C GLN A 775 -2.52 -8.20 -12.22
N SER A 776 -3.51 -7.54 -12.80
CA SER A 776 -3.92 -6.21 -12.34
C SER A 776 -4.40 -6.28 -10.90
N GLU A 777 -3.91 -5.37 -10.08
CA GLU A 777 -4.19 -5.31 -8.65
C GLU A 777 -4.34 -3.86 -8.19
N GLY A 778 -4.88 -3.65 -6.98
CA GLY A 778 -5.13 -2.32 -6.43
C GLY A 778 -3.90 -1.41 -6.39
N LEU A 779 -4.10 -0.12 -6.70
CA LEU A 779 -3.04 0.86 -6.88
C LEU A 779 -3.23 2.07 -5.94
N GLY A 780 -2.29 2.24 -5.01
CA GLY A 780 -2.28 3.33 -4.03
C GLY A 780 -1.52 4.57 -4.46
N LEU A 781 -1.69 5.67 -3.73
CA LEU A 781 -0.98 6.93 -3.97
C LEU A 781 0.53 6.73 -3.74
N GLY A 782 1.34 7.24 -4.67
CA GLY A 782 2.80 7.15 -4.58
C GLY A 782 3.38 5.82 -5.05
N ALA A 783 2.55 4.88 -5.53
CA ALA A 783 3.05 3.66 -6.14
C ALA A 783 4.03 3.99 -7.29
N VAL A 784 5.19 3.34 -7.31
CA VAL A 784 6.21 3.49 -8.35
C VAL A 784 6.15 2.28 -9.26
N GLN A 785 5.42 2.42 -10.37
CA GLN A 785 5.35 1.39 -11.41
C GLN A 785 6.59 1.45 -12.29
N ILE A 786 7.13 0.30 -12.68
CA ILE A 786 8.18 0.21 -13.70
C ILE A 786 7.55 -0.30 -15.00
N THR A 787 7.71 0.46 -16.09
CA THR A 787 7.27 0.01 -17.41
C THR A 787 8.22 -1.07 -17.96
N PRO A 788 7.82 -1.85 -18.98
CA PRO A 788 8.73 -2.80 -19.63
C PRO A 788 10.03 -2.16 -20.15
N GLU A 789 9.98 -0.88 -20.54
CA GLU A 789 11.14 -0.11 -20.99
C GLU A 789 12.03 0.40 -19.84
N GLY A 790 11.67 0.10 -18.59
CA GLY A 790 12.44 0.44 -17.39
C GLY A 790 12.18 1.86 -16.88
N GLU A 791 11.15 2.54 -17.38
CA GLU A 791 10.81 3.90 -16.97
C GLU A 791 9.89 3.87 -15.73
N PRO A 792 10.25 4.55 -14.64
CA PRO A 792 9.36 4.67 -13.48
C PRO A 792 8.18 5.61 -13.74
N ILE A 793 7.01 5.25 -13.23
CA ILE A 793 5.82 6.11 -13.18
C ILE A 793 5.35 6.18 -11.72
N VAL A 794 5.38 7.38 -11.14
CA VAL A 794 4.89 7.62 -9.79
C VAL A 794 3.42 8.00 -9.84
N MET A 795 2.56 7.17 -9.26
CA MET A 795 1.11 7.35 -9.33
C MET A 795 0.61 8.45 -8.39
N LEU A 796 -0.23 9.36 -8.89
CA LEU A 796 -0.73 10.54 -8.17
C LEU A 796 -2.25 10.49 -7.91
N ALA A 797 -2.87 11.65 -7.69
CA ALA A 797 -4.26 11.82 -7.27
C ALA A 797 -5.28 11.21 -8.26
N ASP A 798 -5.03 11.33 -9.57
CA ASP A 798 -5.93 10.84 -10.62
C ASP A 798 -5.53 9.44 -11.12
N ARG A 799 -4.73 8.69 -10.35
CA ARG A 799 -4.32 7.31 -10.70
C ARG A 799 -5.53 6.40 -10.94
N GLN A 800 -5.33 5.37 -11.75
CA GLN A 800 -6.29 4.28 -11.89
C GLN A 800 -6.42 3.50 -10.59
N SER A 801 -7.58 2.87 -10.35
CA SER A 801 -7.82 2.06 -9.15
C SER A 801 -7.00 0.78 -9.11
N ILE A 802 -6.67 0.22 -10.27
CA ILE A 802 -5.85 -0.97 -10.45
C ILE A 802 -4.79 -0.77 -11.53
N GLY A 803 -3.71 -1.53 -11.50
CA GLY A 803 -2.68 -1.52 -12.55
C GLY A 803 -1.89 -2.82 -12.67
N GLY A 804 -1.54 -3.16 -13.92
CA GLY A 804 -0.84 -4.40 -14.28
C GLY A 804 0.68 -4.28 -14.47
N TYR A 805 1.27 -3.12 -14.17
CA TYR A 805 2.73 -2.97 -14.13
C TYR A 805 3.27 -3.31 -12.73
N PRO A 806 4.44 -3.98 -12.62
CA PRO A 806 5.11 -4.21 -11.35
C PRO A 806 5.35 -2.90 -10.60
N LYS A 807 5.05 -2.90 -9.30
CA LYS A 807 5.27 -1.73 -8.43
C LYS A 807 6.49 -2.00 -7.57
N VAL A 808 7.63 -1.38 -7.86
CA VAL A 808 8.86 -1.65 -7.10
C VAL A 808 8.77 -1.15 -5.65
N GLY A 809 7.96 -0.12 -5.41
CA GLY A 809 7.76 0.45 -4.09
C GLY A 809 6.75 1.60 -4.10
N TYR A 810 6.63 2.27 -2.96
CA TYR A 810 5.72 3.40 -2.75
C TYR A 810 6.48 4.57 -2.12
N LEU A 811 6.17 5.79 -2.58
CA LEU A 811 6.62 7.01 -1.93
C LEU A 811 5.82 7.29 -0.65
N THR A 812 6.45 8.00 0.28
CA THR A 812 5.76 8.57 1.44
C THR A 812 4.79 9.69 0.99
N GLN A 813 3.84 10.07 1.85
CA GLN A 813 2.86 11.13 1.52
C GLN A 813 3.55 12.47 1.22
N ALA A 814 4.51 12.88 2.05
CA ALA A 814 5.27 14.10 1.86
C ALA A 814 6.04 14.11 0.53
N ASP A 815 6.58 12.97 0.11
CA ASP A 815 7.28 12.87 -1.17
C ASP A 815 6.34 12.79 -2.37
N CYS A 816 5.09 12.33 -2.17
CA CYS A 816 4.02 12.52 -3.15
C CYS A 816 3.70 14.00 -3.37
N ASN A 817 3.61 14.79 -2.29
CA ASN A 817 3.40 16.25 -2.38
C ASN A 817 4.58 16.93 -3.10
N LYS A 818 5.81 16.53 -2.75
CA LYS A 818 7.04 17.04 -3.37
C LYS A 818 7.11 16.76 -4.87
N ILE A 819 6.88 15.51 -5.29
CA ILE A 819 6.95 15.13 -6.71
C ILE A 819 5.77 15.69 -7.52
N ALA A 820 4.61 15.91 -6.89
CA ALA A 820 3.50 16.64 -7.51
C ALA A 820 3.84 18.12 -7.81
N GLN A 821 4.94 18.66 -7.31
CA GLN A 821 5.40 20.02 -7.64
C GLN A 821 6.55 20.02 -8.67
N ALA A 822 7.03 18.85 -9.09
CA ALA A 822 8.12 18.73 -10.03
C ALA A 822 7.70 19.17 -11.45
N GLN A 823 8.46 20.08 -12.05
CA GLN A 823 8.31 20.49 -13.45
C GLN A 823 9.04 19.51 -14.38
N PRO A 824 8.73 19.48 -15.69
CA PRO A 824 9.55 18.76 -16.67
C PRO A 824 11.05 19.09 -16.52
N ASN A 825 11.90 18.07 -16.65
CA ASN A 825 13.34 18.09 -16.43
C ASN A 825 13.82 18.24 -14.98
N THR A 826 12.92 18.26 -13.98
CA THR A 826 13.33 18.13 -12.57
C THR A 826 14.09 16.81 -12.39
N ARG A 827 15.27 16.87 -11.75
CA ARG A 827 16.09 15.70 -11.44
C ARG A 827 15.54 15.00 -10.19
N VAL A 828 15.39 13.68 -10.26
CA VAL A 828 14.81 12.85 -9.20
C VAL A 828 15.76 11.71 -8.85
N ARG A 829 16.04 11.54 -7.55
CA ARG A 829 16.74 10.36 -7.02
C ARG A 829 15.87 9.65 -5.98
N PHE A 830 15.88 8.32 -6.02
CA PHE A 830 15.20 7.49 -5.03
C PHE A 830 16.14 7.16 -3.88
N LYS A 831 15.60 7.19 -2.66
CA LYS A 831 16.29 6.74 -1.45
C LYS A 831 15.45 5.68 -0.76
N LEU A 832 16.00 4.48 -0.59
CA LEU A 832 15.29 3.42 0.13
C LEU A 832 15.16 3.78 1.61
N VAL A 833 13.98 3.50 2.16
CA VAL A 833 13.69 3.66 3.58
C VAL A 833 12.90 2.48 4.10
N THR A 834 13.06 2.19 5.39
CA THR A 834 12.16 1.29 6.11
C THR A 834 10.83 1.99 6.41
N HIS A 835 9.79 1.23 6.75
CA HIS A 835 8.52 1.82 7.20
C HIS A 835 8.70 2.73 8.42
N GLN A 836 9.52 2.36 9.41
CA GLN A 836 9.82 3.20 10.56
C GLN A 836 10.51 4.52 10.18
N GLN A 837 11.46 4.49 9.24
CA GLN A 837 12.12 5.71 8.76
C GLN A 837 11.11 6.62 8.04
N ALA A 838 10.24 6.06 7.20
CA ALA A 838 9.16 6.80 6.55
C ALA A 838 8.20 7.45 7.56
N LYS A 839 7.73 6.68 8.56
CA LYS A 839 6.87 7.21 9.63
C LYS A 839 7.53 8.38 10.39
N ARG A 840 8.83 8.27 10.71
CA ARG A 840 9.57 9.33 11.39
C ARG A 840 9.74 10.58 10.53
N TYR A 841 10.01 10.41 9.23
CA TYR A 841 10.09 11.50 8.27
C TYR A 841 8.76 12.27 8.18
N GLU A 842 7.63 11.56 8.05
CA GLU A 842 6.29 12.17 8.04
C GLU A 842 5.96 12.90 9.35
N ALA A 843 6.30 12.30 10.50
CA ALA A 843 6.08 12.91 11.80
C ALA A 843 6.88 14.21 12.00
N GLN A 844 8.14 14.25 11.55
CA GLN A 844 8.99 15.44 11.63
C GLN A 844 8.41 16.59 10.81
N LEU A 845 7.93 16.32 9.60
CA LEU A 845 7.29 17.33 8.75
C LEU A 845 5.97 17.83 9.35
N THR A 846 5.19 16.94 9.97
CA THR A 846 3.94 17.32 10.66
C THR A 846 4.19 18.25 11.84
N ILE A 847 5.24 18.00 12.65
CA ILE A 847 5.60 18.86 13.79
C ILE A 847 6.03 20.25 13.31
N LEU A 848 6.82 20.31 12.24
CA LEU A 848 7.24 21.58 11.61
C LEU A 848 6.05 22.39 11.07
N ASN A 849 4.95 21.73 10.68
CA ASN A 849 3.74 22.36 10.18
C ASN A 849 2.75 22.79 11.29
N ARG A 850 2.90 22.30 12.54
CA ARG A 850 1.99 22.62 13.66
C ARG A 850 2.50 23.74 14.57
N ASN A 851 3.81 23.94 14.63
CA ASN A 851 4.48 25.05 15.31
C ASN A 851 4.64 26.25 14.36
#